data_AF-A0A1Q3EKW3-F1
#
_entry.id   AF-A0A1Q3EKW3-F1
#
_cell.length_a   1.000
_cell.length_b   1.000
_cell.length_c   1.000
_cell.angle_alpha   90.00
_cell.angle_beta   90.00
_cell.angle_gamma   90.00
#
_symmetry.space_group_name_H-M   'P 1'
#
loop_
_entity.id
_entity.type
_entity.pdbx_description
1 polymer ?
#
loop_
_entity_poly.entity_id
_entity_poly.type
_entity_poly.pdbx_seq_one_letter_code
_entity_poly.pdbx_strand_id
1 'polypeptide(L)'
;MSSEDLAAASSTSNGSQDQGGNSSIELPEGVDWWNVSGIPGLGQDKVDTTSFPLDVWAPLLPHDTGLSEVSVTHCYMDPIIAGDLCAPSTTTEKDAIRGPWVRVDRNLNDESGYMSGFLSIWYRRTRRLDINLIDSIRLLPSQEEPSPLDGWTKVDKSLRTGVYHANPLFLWYHVGKTAGEMTSDDKGQIITEINVLFGEDVPWWGFEKLEPPTMYRKDDIVEGTYITIRKGVHPVPKAPPLHFSRDGKFKIMQIADLHYSVSVGSCRDMRTGETLDKLCTSPDGPGSDNLTNTLLARMLDAEKPDLVVFTGDQLNGQGSSWDPRSVLAKFAKEVWGRGIPWAAVFGNHDSENGMDREDQMKLMEAMPYSLAQRGPRDLHGVGNYVLKVLSADPSMTHLLTLYFLDSGSYSKGFFNFWGMFTPTAYDWLRQDQIDWFLRESASINMIERPFTPDGAKDLSSINWARQTDQLTPQTHRLAKPNAMMFFHMPLPEAYSTPDKNPSTQRPLDVGLSGLEPNGNADSSDGFFEKALLNATESIHVNAQAGSETRPKQEVKVVANGHSHITENCRRVKGVWMCFGGGGSYSGYGKVGFDRRFRVYEISEYGEKIRTWKRLEGVEAEPEGHVVDDMVLVGPGATPLRSHINNLASRKESIYSANNEANWIPTSQPWLVFDQWTKQYGPIFYLNIAGQDTIVLGTHKAAADLLDRRANIYSDRPDYIVLNMLTSDMHWGFARLNDLWKRQRRRVHEALRAQTAKEYFGYQETESVIMLDQMLTDPENFLDHFQRASTSLTLSIVYGWSPLLNSDHPIIWKIDQFNRKFFVAAVPGSFWVEFNYFKWMRYLPRWMCAWRRDAEETFKRVTVTLEGLSVDVQKRIDRGDDPTSVCGKLLRNVQKEDFFEAAWTSASVYLGGAETTSGQLAWFMQAMILYPETQRLAQEELDRVVGPYRLPTFDDFDHLPFIQAMVKEIMRWRGEYLIGSLKMIIMKDISCLRTRSVTRTFGRYISTRTFTATMLNISILGDTRDEGHVTYGFGKRICVARHVANNSLFIHIAFLLWALNISAEIDADGNRNLPDSLQCKEGLSVRPVPFCCNISARNPDVAQVVAQAKADKGI
;
A
#
# COMPACT_ATOMS: atom_id res chain seq x y z
N MET A 1 13.91 -2.26 -59.23
CA MET A 1 13.90 -3.50 -60.05
C MET A 1 14.99 -4.37 -59.44
N SER A 2 14.80 -5.56 -58.89
CA SER A 2 13.71 -6.56 -58.80
C SER A 2 14.14 -7.47 -57.63
N SER A 3 13.30 -7.81 -56.66
CA SER A 3 12.60 -9.10 -56.55
C SER A 3 13.41 -10.30 -57.09
N GLU A 4 14.15 -10.98 -56.20
CA GLU A 4 14.26 -12.45 -56.07
C GLU A 4 15.35 -12.79 -55.02
N ASP A 5 15.13 -13.89 -54.30
CA ASP A 5 15.99 -14.53 -53.28
C ASP A 5 15.83 -14.10 -51.82
N LEU A 6 14.81 -14.66 -51.16
CA LEU A 6 14.95 -15.46 -49.93
C LEU A 6 13.61 -16.12 -49.59
N ALA A 7 13.29 -17.19 -50.34
CA ALA A 7 12.26 -18.16 -50.00
C ALA A 7 12.92 -19.53 -49.86
N ALA A 8 13.01 -20.06 -48.63
CA ALA A 8 13.01 -21.48 -48.31
C ALA A 8 13.19 -21.71 -46.80
N ALA A 9 12.07 -21.85 -46.07
CA ALA A 9 11.86 -22.84 -44.99
C ALA A 9 10.69 -22.42 -44.07
N SER A 10 9.45 -22.51 -44.57
CA SER A 10 8.26 -22.56 -43.71
C SER A 10 7.21 -23.48 -44.34
N SER A 11 7.13 -24.72 -43.88
CA SER A 11 5.94 -25.56 -44.07
C SER A 11 5.99 -26.74 -43.11
N THR A 12 5.23 -26.67 -42.03
CA THR A 12 4.27 -27.71 -41.57
C THR A 12 3.77 -27.33 -40.16
N SER A 13 2.80 -26.43 -40.10
CA SER A 13 1.82 -26.40 -39.02
C SER A 13 0.44 -26.34 -39.67
N ASN A 14 -0.27 -27.47 -39.62
CA ASN A 14 -1.66 -27.54 -40.02
C ASN A 14 -2.47 -26.68 -39.07
N GLY A 15 -2.92 -25.52 -39.56
CA GLY A 15 -3.99 -24.77 -38.93
C GLY A 15 -5.31 -25.50 -39.15
N SER A 16 -5.97 -25.90 -38.07
CA SER A 16 -7.42 -26.06 -38.09
C SER A 16 -8.04 -24.67 -38.09
N GLN A 17 -8.59 -24.29 -39.23
CA GLN A 17 -9.53 -23.19 -39.34
C GLN A 17 -10.74 -23.51 -38.47
N ASP A 18 -10.97 -22.74 -37.40
CA ASP A 18 -12.25 -22.74 -36.71
C ASP A 18 -13.20 -21.83 -37.50
N GLN A 19 -13.99 -22.46 -38.38
CA GLN A 19 -15.06 -21.78 -39.08
C GLN A 19 -16.17 -21.48 -38.08
N GLY A 20 -16.57 -20.22 -37.99
CA GLY A 20 -17.79 -19.80 -37.32
C GLY A 20 -19.00 -20.56 -37.89
N GLY A 21 -19.45 -21.57 -37.17
CA GLY A 21 -20.65 -22.33 -37.42
C GLY A 21 -21.46 -22.40 -36.14
N ASN A 22 -22.59 -21.69 -36.12
CA ASN A 22 -23.66 -21.86 -35.14
C ASN A 22 -24.12 -23.33 -35.21
N SER A 23 -23.59 -24.19 -34.33
CA SER A 23 -24.12 -25.53 -34.11
C SER A 23 -24.78 -25.54 -32.75
N SER A 24 -26.11 -25.43 -32.75
CA SER A 24 -26.93 -25.67 -31.57
C SER A 24 -26.73 -27.14 -31.15
N ILE A 25 -26.04 -27.35 -30.02
CA ILE A 25 -25.97 -28.67 -29.40
C ILE A 25 -27.38 -29.00 -28.92
N GLU A 26 -28.05 -29.97 -29.56
CA GLU A 26 -29.33 -30.50 -29.07
C GLU A 26 -29.08 -31.26 -27.76
N LEU A 27 -29.45 -30.64 -26.65
CA LEU A 27 -29.34 -31.24 -25.32
C LEU A 27 -30.57 -32.11 -25.03
N PRO A 28 -30.41 -33.27 -24.36
CA PRO A 28 -31.54 -34.03 -23.85
C PRO A 28 -32.46 -33.15 -22.99
N GLU A 29 -33.78 -33.30 -23.16
CA GLU A 29 -34.78 -32.55 -22.37
C GLU A 29 -34.49 -32.67 -20.87
N GLY A 30 -34.32 -31.52 -20.21
CA GLY A 30 -34.06 -31.45 -18.76
C GLY A 30 -32.60 -31.48 -18.32
N VAL A 31 -31.63 -31.52 -19.24
CA VAL A 31 -30.18 -31.43 -18.92
C VAL A 31 -29.66 -30.04 -19.26
N ASP A 32 -29.13 -29.33 -18.26
CA ASP A 32 -28.48 -28.03 -18.46
C ASP A 32 -27.12 -28.18 -19.18
N TRP A 33 -26.76 -27.22 -20.05
CA TRP A 33 -25.57 -27.31 -20.91
C TRP A 33 -24.24 -27.37 -20.14
N TRP A 34 -24.20 -26.84 -18.91
CA TRP A 34 -23.04 -26.89 -18.01
C TRP A 34 -22.90 -28.24 -17.28
N ASN A 35 -23.93 -29.09 -17.29
CA ASN A 35 -23.93 -30.42 -16.67
C ASN A 35 -23.61 -31.57 -17.66
N VAL A 36 -23.22 -31.23 -18.90
CA VAL A 36 -23.07 -32.18 -20.02
C VAL A 36 -21.71 -32.92 -20.00
N SER A 37 -21.00 -32.89 -18.88
CA SER A 37 -19.72 -33.57 -18.64
C SER A 37 -19.78 -35.11 -18.74
N GLY A 38 -20.95 -35.69 -19.06
CA GLY A 38 -21.19 -37.13 -19.27
C GLY A 38 -21.31 -37.59 -20.72
N ILE A 39 -21.22 -36.74 -21.76
CA ILE A 39 -21.28 -37.18 -23.16
C ILE A 39 -19.88 -37.59 -23.66
N PRO A 40 -19.67 -38.83 -24.15
CA PRO A 40 -18.40 -39.25 -24.75
C PRO A 40 -18.04 -38.35 -25.93
N GLY A 41 -16.95 -37.59 -25.80
CA GLY A 41 -16.42 -36.70 -26.84
C GLY A 41 -16.26 -35.22 -26.44
N LEU A 42 -16.78 -34.77 -25.29
CA LEU A 42 -16.74 -33.36 -24.88
C LEU A 42 -16.42 -33.12 -23.38
N GLY A 43 -15.78 -34.08 -22.70
CA GLY A 43 -15.54 -33.91 -21.26
C GLY A 43 -14.79 -35.03 -20.52
N GLN A 44 -14.18 -35.96 -21.23
CA GLN A 44 -13.13 -36.81 -20.66
C GLN A 44 -11.96 -36.78 -21.62
N ASP A 45 -11.05 -35.84 -21.42
CA ASP A 45 -9.68 -36.10 -21.84
C ASP A 45 -9.24 -37.32 -21.05
N LYS A 46 -9.23 -38.48 -21.71
CA LYS A 46 -8.59 -39.68 -21.17
C LYS A 46 -7.13 -39.28 -21.02
N VAL A 47 -6.74 -38.90 -19.81
CA VAL A 47 -5.38 -38.48 -19.50
C VAL A 47 -4.46 -39.65 -19.87
N ASP A 48 -3.61 -39.44 -20.87
CA ASP A 48 -2.67 -40.47 -21.31
C ASP A 48 -1.50 -40.56 -20.32
N THR A 49 -1.71 -41.33 -19.26
CA THR A 49 -0.73 -41.62 -18.21
C THR A 49 0.51 -42.35 -18.73
N THR A 50 0.45 -42.95 -19.93
CA THR A 50 1.58 -43.68 -20.53
C THR A 50 2.71 -42.74 -20.97
N SER A 51 2.39 -41.47 -21.23
CA SER A 51 3.34 -40.43 -21.62
C SER A 51 4.07 -39.80 -20.42
N PHE A 52 3.59 -40.01 -19.19
CA PHE A 52 4.18 -39.35 -18.02
C PHE A 52 5.59 -39.87 -17.69
N PRO A 53 6.50 -38.99 -17.25
CA PRO A 53 7.86 -39.38 -16.87
C PRO A 53 7.85 -40.29 -15.63
N LEU A 54 8.72 -41.30 -15.61
CA LEU A 54 8.84 -42.23 -14.48
C LEU A 54 10.02 -41.90 -13.56
N ASP A 55 10.89 -41.01 -14.01
CA ASP A 55 12.18 -40.63 -13.44
C ASP A 55 12.18 -39.22 -12.84
N VAL A 56 11.03 -38.54 -12.83
CA VAL A 56 10.85 -37.20 -12.27
C VAL A 56 9.81 -37.24 -11.17
N TRP A 57 10.09 -36.56 -10.06
CA TRP A 57 9.12 -36.37 -9.00
C TRP A 57 8.11 -35.29 -9.36
N ALA A 58 6.85 -35.68 -9.56
CA ALA A 58 5.78 -34.79 -10.01
C ALA A 58 4.46 -35.13 -9.30
N PRO A 59 4.30 -34.73 -8.02
CA PRO A 59 3.25 -35.25 -7.15
C PRO A 59 1.82 -34.84 -7.54
N LEU A 60 1.69 -33.87 -8.45
CA LEU A 60 0.43 -33.41 -8.99
C LEU A 60 -0.02 -34.16 -10.25
N LEU A 61 0.89 -34.92 -10.90
CA LEU A 61 0.50 -35.76 -12.03
C LEU A 61 -0.24 -37.01 -11.51
N PRO A 62 -1.41 -37.34 -12.09
CA PRO A 62 -2.18 -38.50 -11.66
C PRO A 62 -1.58 -39.80 -12.24
N HIS A 63 -0.40 -40.19 -11.73
CA HIS A 63 0.25 -41.44 -12.12
C HIS A 63 -0.61 -42.66 -11.77
N ASP A 64 -0.76 -43.58 -12.73
CA ASP A 64 -1.39 -44.89 -12.56
C ASP A 64 -0.36 -46.02 -12.30
N THR A 65 0.92 -45.67 -12.31
CA THR A 65 2.03 -46.60 -12.19
C THR A 65 2.51 -46.63 -10.74
N GLY A 66 2.42 -47.81 -10.10
CA GLY A 66 2.80 -47.97 -8.70
C GLY A 66 4.30 -47.96 -8.44
N LEU A 67 4.66 -47.79 -7.17
CA LEU A 67 6.05 -47.81 -6.71
C LEU A 67 6.54 -49.24 -6.52
N SER A 68 7.81 -49.51 -6.84
CA SER A 68 8.42 -50.84 -6.72
C SER A 68 9.37 -50.96 -5.53
N GLU A 69 9.97 -49.84 -5.09
CA GLU A 69 10.96 -49.80 -4.02
C GLU A 69 11.01 -48.40 -3.39
N VAL A 70 11.29 -48.32 -2.10
CA VAL A 70 11.49 -47.06 -1.35
C VAL A 70 12.77 -47.15 -0.53
N SER A 71 13.52 -46.06 -0.46
CA SER A 71 14.73 -45.92 0.35
C SER A 71 14.83 -44.53 0.95
N VAL A 72 15.66 -44.37 1.98
CA VAL A 72 15.92 -43.09 2.64
C VAL A 72 17.41 -42.90 2.76
N THR A 73 17.92 -41.76 2.31
CA THR A 73 19.35 -41.44 2.38
C THR A 73 19.58 -40.16 3.17
N HIS A 74 20.72 -40.12 3.85
CA HIS A 74 21.16 -38.96 4.62
C HIS A 74 22.44 -38.43 3.98
N CYS A 75 22.44 -37.15 3.62
CA CYS A 75 23.53 -36.48 2.92
C CYS A 75 23.95 -35.23 3.70
N TYR A 76 25.25 -35.02 3.90
CA TYR A 76 25.74 -33.78 4.52
C TYR A 76 25.91 -32.62 3.53
N MET A 77 25.67 -32.87 2.25
CA MET A 77 25.73 -31.86 1.18
C MET A 77 24.34 -31.63 0.60
N ASP A 78 24.12 -30.41 0.12
CA ASP A 78 22.87 -30.03 -0.54
C ASP A 78 22.59 -30.99 -1.71
N PRO A 79 21.43 -31.66 -1.75
CA PRO A 79 21.10 -32.64 -2.77
C PRO A 79 21.00 -32.06 -4.19
N ILE A 80 20.75 -30.76 -4.35
CA ILE A 80 20.75 -30.08 -5.65
C ILE A 80 22.18 -29.97 -6.17
N ILE A 81 23.16 -29.71 -5.30
CA ILE A 81 24.58 -29.57 -5.66
C ILE A 81 25.26 -30.95 -5.77
N ALA A 82 24.95 -31.87 -4.87
CA ALA A 82 25.56 -33.19 -4.79
C ALA A 82 25.10 -34.13 -5.91
N GLY A 83 23.99 -33.81 -6.60
CA GLY A 83 23.37 -34.69 -7.59
C GLY A 83 23.13 -36.09 -7.03
N ASP A 84 23.59 -37.11 -7.74
CA ASP A 84 23.40 -38.51 -7.36
C ASP A 84 24.44 -39.03 -6.35
N LEU A 85 25.34 -38.19 -5.84
CA LEU A 85 26.41 -38.62 -4.91
C LEU A 85 25.85 -39.27 -3.63
N CYS A 86 24.67 -38.85 -3.22
CA CYS A 86 23.95 -39.36 -2.05
C CYS A 86 22.69 -40.18 -2.43
N ALA A 87 22.52 -40.52 -3.70
CA ALA A 87 21.45 -41.40 -4.13
C ALA A 87 21.71 -42.83 -3.60
N PRO A 88 20.65 -43.62 -3.35
CA PRO A 88 20.84 -45.01 -2.98
C PRO A 88 21.55 -45.78 -4.10
N SER A 89 22.37 -46.78 -3.74
CA SER A 89 23.15 -47.53 -4.73
C SER A 89 22.24 -48.23 -5.74
N THR A 90 22.68 -48.26 -7.00
CA THR A 90 21.95 -48.88 -8.10
C THR A 90 22.88 -49.53 -9.13
N THR A 91 22.31 -50.38 -9.99
CA THR A 91 22.94 -50.94 -11.18
C THR A 91 22.01 -50.75 -12.37
N THR A 92 22.56 -50.70 -13.60
CA THR A 92 21.77 -50.58 -14.83
C THR A 92 20.70 -51.67 -14.95
N GLU A 93 20.99 -52.88 -14.49
CA GLU A 93 20.02 -53.98 -14.44
C GLU A 93 18.88 -53.70 -13.45
N LYS A 94 19.18 -53.21 -12.25
CA LYS A 94 18.14 -52.82 -11.28
C LYS A 94 17.27 -51.69 -11.80
N ASP A 95 17.87 -50.68 -12.42
CA ASP A 95 17.11 -49.56 -13.00
C ASP A 95 16.22 -50.00 -14.17
N ALA A 96 16.68 -50.94 -15.00
CA ALA A 96 15.88 -51.50 -16.09
C ALA A 96 14.68 -52.34 -15.59
N ILE A 97 14.79 -52.96 -14.40
CA ILE A 97 13.75 -53.82 -13.83
C ILE A 97 12.78 -52.99 -12.97
N ARG A 98 13.32 -52.25 -11.99
CA ARG A 98 12.55 -51.55 -10.95
C ARG A 98 12.27 -50.09 -11.27
N GLY A 99 12.95 -49.53 -12.27
CA GLY A 99 12.97 -48.10 -12.56
C GLY A 99 14.16 -47.40 -11.88
N PRO A 100 14.57 -46.22 -12.39
CA PRO A 100 15.59 -45.39 -11.75
C PRO A 100 15.10 -44.84 -10.41
N TRP A 101 16.04 -44.41 -9.58
CA TRP A 101 15.73 -43.73 -8.33
C TRP A 101 15.18 -42.32 -8.60
N VAL A 102 14.06 -42.00 -7.97
CA VAL A 102 13.44 -40.68 -7.99
C VAL A 102 13.45 -40.11 -6.59
N ARG A 103 13.95 -38.88 -6.44
CA ARG A 103 14.02 -38.18 -5.15
C ARG A 103 12.74 -37.41 -4.89
N VAL A 104 12.16 -37.58 -3.70
CA VAL A 104 11.17 -36.62 -3.18
C VAL A 104 11.92 -35.35 -2.79
N ASP A 105 11.55 -34.22 -3.38
CA ASP A 105 12.36 -33.00 -3.33
C ASP A 105 12.49 -32.39 -1.93
N ARG A 106 11.45 -32.54 -1.09
CA ARG A 106 11.38 -31.97 0.26
C ARG A 106 12.24 -32.75 1.28
N ASN A 107 12.98 -32.00 2.08
CA ASN A 107 13.86 -32.51 3.13
C ASN A 107 13.10 -32.88 4.41
N LEU A 108 13.20 -34.12 4.89
CA LEU A 108 12.46 -34.57 6.07
C LEU A 108 12.91 -33.90 7.38
N ASN A 109 14.15 -33.42 7.45
CA ASN A 109 14.73 -32.81 8.64
C ASN A 109 15.09 -31.32 8.45
N ASP A 110 14.37 -30.62 7.56
CA ASP A 110 14.69 -29.25 7.15
C ASP A 110 14.86 -28.28 8.33
N GLU A 111 13.93 -28.33 9.28
CA GLU A 111 13.94 -27.46 10.47
C GLU A 111 14.90 -27.94 11.59
N SER A 112 15.59 -29.08 11.40
CA SER A 112 16.65 -29.51 12.34
C SER A 112 17.97 -28.75 12.13
N GLY A 113 18.02 -27.83 11.16
CA GLY A 113 19.14 -26.93 10.86
C GLY A 113 20.25 -27.59 10.03
N TYR A 114 21.09 -26.77 9.40
CA TYR A 114 22.09 -27.19 8.40
C TYR A 114 23.03 -28.32 8.87
N MET A 115 23.43 -28.31 10.15
CA MET A 115 24.33 -29.34 10.72
C MET A 115 23.69 -30.73 10.77
N SER A 116 22.36 -30.82 10.67
CA SER A 116 21.64 -32.09 10.65
C SER A 116 21.72 -32.80 9.29
N GLY A 117 22.24 -32.15 8.24
CA GLY A 117 22.27 -32.67 6.87
C GLY A 117 20.87 -32.74 6.22
N PHE A 118 20.78 -33.39 5.07
CA PHE A 118 19.57 -33.55 4.26
C PHE A 118 19.12 -35.01 4.29
N LEU A 119 17.89 -35.25 4.71
CA LEU A 119 17.27 -36.56 4.78
C LEU A 119 16.19 -36.67 3.69
N SER A 120 16.50 -37.39 2.63
CA SER A 120 15.65 -37.49 1.44
C SER A 120 15.02 -38.88 1.32
N ILE A 121 13.74 -38.90 0.93
CA ILE A 121 13.04 -40.11 0.50
C ILE A 121 13.32 -40.33 -0.99
N TRP A 122 13.58 -41.57 -1.35
CA TRP A 122 13.73 -42.02 -2.73
C TRP A 122 12.75 -43.14 -3.00
N TYR A 123 12.16 -43.16 -4.19
CA TYR A 123 11.36 -44.29 -4.65
C TYR A 123 11.75 -44.69 -6.08
N ARG A 124 11.33 -45.89 -6.48
CA ARG A 124 11.41 -46.37 -7.86
C ARG A 124 10.02 -46.64 -8.39
N ARG A 125 9.84 -46.41 -9.69
CA ARG A 125 8.58 -46.62 -10.41
C ARG A 125 8.85 -47.38 -11.70
N THR A 126 8.05 -48.41 -11.99
CA THR A 126 8.21 -49.23 -13.19
C THR A 126 6.85 -49.61 -13.79
N ARG A 127 6.80 -49.66 -15.13
CA ARG A 127 5.62 -50.16 -15.88
C ARG A 127 5.69 -51.66 -16.17
N ARG A 128 6.71 -52.35 -15.64
CA ARG A 128 6.84 -53.80 -15.79
C ARG A 128 5.69 -54.52 -15.10
N LEU A 129 5.10 -55.48 -15.82
CA LEU A 129 3.95 -56.24 -15.33
C LEU A 129 4.34 -57.36 -14.36
N ASP A 130 5.60 -57.78 -14.37
CA ASP A 130 6.17 -58.90 -13.60
C ASP A 130 6.78 -58.49 -12.25
N ILE A 131 6.58 -57.24 -11.81
CA ILE A 131 7.17 -56.70 -10.58
C ILE A 131 6.09 -56.47 -9.53
N ASN A 132 6.34 -56.93 -8.31
CA ASN A 132 5.49 -56.65 -7.16
C ASN A 132 5.54 -55.15 -6.84
N LEU A 133 4.36 -54.55 -6.66
CA LEU A 133 4.23 -53.12 -6.37
C LEU A 133 3.86 -52.89 -4.90
N ILE A 134 4.23 -51.71 -4.41
CA ILE A 134 3.95 -51.29 -3.04
C ILE A 134 2.47 -50.96 -2.90
N ASP A 135 1.80 -51.60 -1.94
CA ASP A 135 0.38 -51.34 -1.62
C ASP A 135 0.19 -50.65 -0.26
N SER A 136 1.19 -50.72 0.63
CA SER A 136 1.08 -50.22 2.00
C SER A 136 2.41 -49.68 2.50
N ILE A 137 2.36 -48.58 3.27
CA ILE A 137 3.50 -48.05 4.03
C ILE A 137 3.06 -47.86 5.49
N ARG A 138 3.94 -48.20 6.43
CA ARG A 138 3.78 -47.99 7.88
C ARG A 138 5.03 -47.35 8.46
N LEU A 139 4.84 -46.47 9.43
CA LEU A 139 5.92 -45.81 10.16
C LEU A 139 5.96 -46.37 11.58
N LEU A 140 7.03 -47.11 11.93
CA LEU A 140 7.09 -47.85 13.19
C LEU A 140 8.35 -47.50 14.01
N PRO A 141 8.26 -47.41 15.35
CA PRO A 141 9.42 -47.26 16.22
C PRO A 141 10.41 -48.42 16.10
N SER A 142 11.63 -48.24 16.63
CA SER A 142 12.70 -49.24 16.55
C SER A 142 12.38 -50.62 17.15
N GLN A 143 11.45 -50.69 18.10
CA GLN A 143 11.08 -51.91 18.83
C GLN A 143 9.83 -52.59 18.27
N GLU A 144 9.21 -52.04 17.23
CA GLU A 144 7.97 -52.55 16.65
C GLU A 144 8.21 -53.06 15.22
N GLU A 145 7.45 -54.09 14.85
CA GLU A 145 7.47 -54.69 13.51
C GLU A 145 6.04 -54.92 13.04
N PRO A 146 5.77 -54.82 11.72
CA PRO A 146 4.45 -55.10 11.19
C PRO A 146 4.12 -56.59 11.38
N SER A 147 2.87 -56.85 11.80
CA SER A 147 2.35 -58.21 11.95
C SER A 147 1.16 -58.40 10.99
N PRO A 148 1.18 -59.44 10.10
CA PRO A 148 2.31 -60.35 9.84
C PRO A 148 3.49 -59.67 9.13
N LEU A 149 4.70 -60.24 9.24
CA LEU A 149 5.93 -59.71 8.65
C LEU A 149 6.11 -60.05 7.15
N ASP A 150 5.34 -61.03 6.66
CA ASP A 150 5.45 -61.48 5.26
C ASP A 150 5.17 -60.33 4.28
N GLY A 151 5.99 -60.21 3.23
CA GLY A 151 5.90 -59.14 2.23
C GLY A 151 6.37 -57.74 2.68
N TRP A 152 6.70 -57.52 3.95
CA TRP A 152 7.17 -56.23 4.47
C TRP A 152 8.68 -56.07 4.39
N THR A 153 9.14 -54.91 3.94
CA THR A 153 10.57 -54.53 3.90
C THR A 153 10.78 -53.29 4.78
N LYS A 154 11.77 -53.36 5.67
CA LYS A 154 12.23 -52.23 6.50
C LYS A 154 13.24 -51.41 5.72
N VAL A 155 13.08 -50.08 5.71
CA VAL A 155 14.11 -49.16 5.22
C VAL A 155 15.17 -48.98 6.31
N ASP A 156 16.45 -49.18 5.95
CA ASP A 156 17.57 -49.22 6.91
C ASP A 156 17.78 -47.90 7.68
N LYS A 157 17.51 -46.76 7.04
CA LYS A 157 17.73 -45.44 7.63
C LYS A 157 16.50 -44.97 8.41
N SER A 158 16.73 -44.43 9.60
CA SER A 158 15.68 -43.79 10.40
C SER A 158 15.19 -42.52 9.70
N LEU A 159 13.87 -42.30 9.70
CA LEU A 159 13.20 -41.07 9.27
C LEU A 159 13.47 -39.88 10.22
N ARG A 160 14.16 -40.13 11.33
CA ARG A 160 14.57 -39.14 12.34
C ARG A 160 16.08 -38.99 12.43
N THR A 161 16.83 -39.51 11.46
CA THR A 161 18.28 -39.26 11.41
C THR A 161 18.54 -37.75 11.28
N GLY A 162 19.42 -37.22 12.11
CA GLY A 162 19.72 -35.78 12.16
C GLY A 162 18.79 -34.98 13.09
N VAL A 163 17.66 -35.54 13.55
CA VAL A 163 16.73 -34.85 14.45
C VAL A 163 17.18 -35.03 15.91
N TYR A 164 17.46 -33.93 16.60
CA TYR A 164 18.01 -33.94 17.96
C TYR A 164 17.00 -34.47 19.00
N HIS A 165 17.44 -35.40 19.87
CA HIS A 165 16.63 -36.06 20.91
C HIS A 165 15.37 -36.82 20.44
N ALA A 166 15.30 -37.21 19.17
CA ALA A 166 14.17 -37.97 18.65
C ALA A 166 14.43 -39.49 18.66
N ASN A 167 13.49 -40.28 19.16
CA ASN A 167 13.56 -41.75 19.09
C ASN A 167 13.50 -42.22 17.62
N PRO A 168 14.30 -43.22 17.21
CA PRO A 168 14.32 -43.70 15.83
C PRO A 168 12.94 -44.17 15.35
N LEU A 169 12.60 -43.80 14.11
CA LEU A 169 11.35 -44.15 13.43
C LEU A 169 11.72 -44.72 12.05
N PHE A 170 11.17 -45.87 11.68
CA PHE A 170 11.53 -46.57 10.46
C PHE A 170 10.33 -46.68 9.51
N LEU A 171 10.60 -46.47 8.22
CA LEU A 171 9.65 -46.73 7.16
C LEU A 171 9.63 -48.23 6.85
N TRP A 172 8.45 -48.81 6.86
CA TRP A 172 8.18 -50.15 6.36
C TRP A 172 7.25 -50.06 5.17
N TYR A 173 7.55 -50.78 4.10
CA TYR A 173 6.67 -50.88 2.94
C TYR A 173 6.36 -52.34 2.63
N HIS A 174 5.11 -52.62 2.26
CA HIS A 174 4.65 -53.94 1.85
C HIS A 174 4.55 -54.00 0.33
N VAL A 175 5.07 -55.08 -0.26
CA VAL A 175 4.91 -55.36 -1.69
C VAL A 175 3.84 -56.43 -1.89
N GLY A 176 2.83 -56.10 -2.68
CA GLY A 176 1.69 -56.97 -2.97
C GLY A 176 1.90 -57.81 -4.23
N LYS A 177 0.84 -57.93 -5.03
CA LYS A 177 0.82 -58.67 -6.31
C LYS A 177 1.71 -58.01 -7.36
N THR A 178 2.01 -58.74 -8.44
CA THR A 178 2.60 -58.14 -9.64
C THR A 178 1.56 -57.32 -10.41
N ALA A 179 1.98 -56.27 -11.12
CA ALA A 179 1.06 -55.44 -11.91
C ALA A 179 0.21 -56.22 -12.96
N GLY A 180 0.71 -57.35 -13.45
CA GLY A 180 0.00 -58.25 -14.37
C GLY A 180 -1.08 -59.12 -13.70
N GLU A 181 -0.98 -59.35 -12.39
CA GLU A 181 -1.94 -60.13 -11.58
C GLU A 181 -3.00 -59.26 -10.90
N MET A 182 -2.84 -57.93 -10.95
CA MET A 182 -3.73 -56.98 -10.29
C MET A 182 -5.05 -56.77 -11.03
N THR A 183 -6.15 -56.89 -10.30
CA THR A 183 -7.47 -56.41 -10.71
C THR A 183 -7.53 -54.87 -10.70
N SER A 184 -8.59 -54.28 -11.25
CA SER A 184 -8.78 -52.82 -11.17
C SER A 184 -8.87 -52.31 -9.73
N ASP A 185 -9.46 -53.10 -8.83
CA ASP A 185 -9.55 -52.75 -7.39
C ASP A 185 -8.17 -52.81 -6.74
N ASP A 186 -7.37 -53.83 -7.07
CA ASP A 186 -5.97 -53.93 -6.59
C ASP A 186 -5.16 -52.71 -7.06
N LYS A 187 -5.32 -52.26 -8.31
CA LYS A 187 -4.67 -51.05 -8.84
C LYS A 187 -5.15 -49.75 -8.19
N GLY A 188 -6.33 -49.74 -7.58
CA GLY A 188 -6.79 -48.60 -6.78
C GLY A 188 -6.09 -48.48 -5.43
N GLN A 189 -5.48 -49.56 -4.93
CA GLN A 189 -4.86 -49.61 -3.60
C GLN A 189 -3.34 -49.47 -3.62
N ILE A 190 -2.69 -49.59 -4.79
CA ILE A 190 -1.23 -49.41 -4.90
C ILE A 190 -0.84 -47.96 -4.60
N ILE A 191 0.32 -47.80 -3.96
CA ILE A 191 0.90 -46.49 -3.76
C ILE A 191 1.50 -46.01 -5.07
N THR A 192 1.00 -44.88 -5.57
CA THR A 192 1.42 -44.27 -6.84
C THR A 192 2.41 -43.13 -6.63
N GLU A 193 2.37 -42.48 -5.46
CA GLU A 193 3.22 -41.31 -5.18
C GLU A 193 3.50 -41.12 -3.68
N ILE A 194 4.67 -40.56 -3.37
CA ILE A 194 5.07 -40.14 -2.02
C ILE A 194 5.42 -38.64 -2.04
N ASN A 195 4.93 -37.92 -1.05
CA ASN A 195 5.22 -36.50 -0.84
C ASN A 195 5.46 -36.23 0.66
N VAL A 196 6.08 -35.11 0.98
CA VAL A 196 6.26 -34.64 2.37
C VAL A 196 5.35 -33.44 2.57
N LEU A 197 4.67 -33.35 3.70
CA LEU A 197 3.90 -32.18 4.12
C LEU A 197 4.56 -31.58 5.36
N PHE A 198 4.71 -30.25 5.36
CA PHE A 198 5.10 -29.51 6.55
C PHE A 198 3.85 -28.88 7.17
N GLY A 199 3.77 -28.95 8.49
CA GLY A 199 2.62 -28.53 9.29
C GLY A 199 1.55 -29.59 9.48
N GLU A 200 0.60 -29.25 10.35
CA GLU A 200 -0.41 -30.18 10.87
C GLU A 200 -1.64 -30.37 9.97
N ASP A 201 -1.79 -29.50 8.97
CA ASP A 201 -2.99 -29.37 8.13
C ASP A 201 -3.19 -30.52 7.13
N VAL A 202 -4.20 -30.36 6.27
CA VAL A 202 -4.53 -31.38 5.26
C VAL A 202 -3.51 -31.43 4.13
N PRO A 203 -3.19 -32.62 3.61
CA PRO A 203 -2.33 -32.76 2.44
C PRO A 203 -3.06 -32.36 1.15
N TRP A 204 -2.30 -32.34 0.05
CA TRP A 204 -2.83 -32.11 -1.30
C TRP A 204 -3.94 -33.10 -1.69
N TRP A 205 -4.81 -32.70 -2.62
CA TRP A 205 -5.91 -33.53 -3.12
C TRP A 205 -5.46 -34.97 -3.47
N GLY A 206 -6.13 -35.96 -2.89
CA GLY A 206 -5.88 -37.39 -3.09
C GLY A 206 -4.67 -37.96 -2.34
N PHE A 207 -3.97 -37.17 -1.53
CA PHE A 207 -2.96 -37.69 -0.60
C PHE A 207 -3.57 -37.98 0.76
N GLU A 208 -3.06 -39.01 1.43
CA GLU A 208 -3.32 -39.33 2.83
C GLU A 208 -2.07 -39.10 3.68
N LYS A 209 -2.25 -38.59 4.91
CA LYS A 209 -1.18 -38.31 5.86
C LYS A 209 -0.86 -39.56 6.67
N LEU A 210 0.42 -39.93 6.78
CA LEU A 210 0.88 -41.06 7.58
C LEU A 210 1.27 -40.62 8.99
N GLU A 211 0.88 -41.45 9.97
CA GLU A 211 1.21 -41.27 11.39
C GLU A 211 2.22 -42.33 11.87
N PRO A 212 3.09 -42.01 12.85
CA PRO A 212 3.32 -40.69 13.46
C PRO A 212 4.19 -39.78 12.57
N PRO A 213 4.27 -38.45 12.85
CA PRO A 213 5.12 -37.54 12.09
C PRO A 213 6.62 -37.91 12.20
N THR A 214 7.37 -37.58 11.15
CA THR A 214 8.83 -37.72 11.15
C THR A 214 9.48 -36.72 12.08
N MET A 215 8.95 -35.50 12.19
CA MET A 215 9.31 -34.51 13.21
C MET A 215 8.06 -34.02 13.93
N TYR A 216 8.09 -34.03 15.27
CA TYR A 216 7.00 -33.46 16.05
C TYR A 216 7.12 -31.94 16.10
N ARG A 217 5.98 -31.25 16.07
CA ARG A 217 5.90 -29.82 16.35
C ARG A 217 6.46 -29.51 17.75
N LYS A 218 7.27 -28.45 17.86
CA LYS A 218 7.86 -28.02 19.13
C LYS A 218 7.85 -26.50 19.29
N ASP A 219 7.21 -26.03 20.37
CA ASP A 219 7.26 -24.66 20.91
C ASP A 219 7.21 -23.52 19.84
N ASP A 220 6.32 -23.62 18.84
CA ASP A 220 6.16 -22.67 17.71
C ASP A 220 7.43 -22.37 16.88
N ILE A 221 8.50 -23.16 17.07
CA ILE A 221 9.81 -22.97 16.41
C ILE A 221 10.06 -24.02 15.34
N VAL A 222 9.47 -25.20 15.48
CA VAL A 222 9.61 -26.34 14.55
C VAL A 222 8.23 -26.87 14.23
N GLU A 223 7.94 -27.00 12.94
CA GLU A 223 6.69 -27.54 12.42
C GLU A 223 6.70 -29.07 12.39
N GLY A 224 5.49 -29.63 12.42
CA GLY A 224 5.32 -31.07 12.23
C GLY A 224 5.69 -31.46 10.80
N THR A 225 6.49 -32.51 10.61
CA THR A 225 6.80 -33.03 9.27
C THR A 225 6.13 -34.38 9.10
N TYR A 226 5.37 -34.53 8.01
CA TYR A 226 4.59 -35.72 7.71
C TYR A 226 4.95 -36.31 6.36
N ILE A 227 4.97 -37.64 6.27
CA ILE A 227 4.97 -38.33 4.98
C ILE A 227 3.51 -38.46 4.53
N THR A 228 3.28 -38.16 3.27
CA THR A 228 1.97 -38.25 2.63
C THR A 228 2.06 -39.17 1.42
N ILE A 229 1.05 -40.00 1.20
CA ILE A 229 1.04 -40.97 0.10
C ILE A 229 -0.24 -40.86 -0.70
N ARG A 230 -0.18 -41.21 -1.99
CA ARG A 230 -1.36 -41.31 -2.86
C ARG A 230 -1.56 -42.76 -3.23
N LYS A 231 -2.79 -43.26 -3.11
CA LYS A 231 -3.18 -44.61 -3.53
C LYS A 231 -4.02 -44.53 -4.80
N GLY A 232 -3.59 -45.25 -5.84
CA GLY A 232 -4.25 -45.23 -7.14
C GLY A 232 -4.28 -43.83 -7.78
N VAL A 233 -5.27 -43.64 -8.66
CA VAL A 233 -5.43 -42.42 -9.48
C VAL A 233 -6.59 -41.59 -8.95
N HIS A 234 -6.29 -40.35 -8.53
CA HIS A 234 -7.30 -39.39 -8.08
C HIS A 234 -7.38 -38.22 -9.06
N PRO A 235 -8.28 -38.27 -10.07
CA PRO A 235 -8.47 -37.15 -10.97
C PRO A 235 -8.93 -35.91 -10.20
N VAL A 236 -8.37 -34.76 -10.55
CA VAL A 236 -8.73 -33.48 -9.94
C VAL A 236 -10.10 -33.04 -10.48
N PRO A 237 -11.10 -32.77 -9.62
CA PRO A 237 -12.39 -32.24 -10.05
C PRO A 237 -12.23 -30.90 -10.79
N LYS A 238 -12.79 -30.79 -12.00
CA LYS A 238 -12.77 -29.57 -12.80
C LYS A 238 -13.95 -28.68 -12.46
N ALA A 239 -13.72 -27.37 -12.48
CA ALA A 239 -14.80 -26.40 -12.30
C ALA A 239 -15.79 -26.48 -13.48
N PRO A 240 -17.10 -26.45 -13.22
CA PRO A 240 -18.07 -26.22 -14.29
C PRO A 240 -17.84 -24.83 -14.93
N PRO A 241 -18.23 -24.65 -16.20
CA PRO A 241 -18.22 -23.34 -16.83
C PRO A 241 -19.03 -22.34 -16.00
N LEU A 242 -18.55 -21.10 -15.88
CA LEU A 242 -19.28 -20.07 -15.14
C LEU A 242 -20.54 -19.66 -15.90
N HIS A 243 -21.68 -19.69 -15.22
CA HIS A 243 -22.97 -19.34 -15.81
C HIS A 243 -23.87 -18.61 -14.80
N PHE A 244 -24.76 -17.77 -15.33
CA PHE A 244 -25.86 -17.23 -14.55
C PHE A 244 -26.86 -18.34 -14.21
N SER A 245 -27.58 -18.19 -13.11
CA SER A 245 -28.77 -18.97 -12.84
C SER A 245 -29.86 -18.70 -13.89
N ARG A 246 -30.86 -19.58 -13.98
CA ARG A 246 -32.00 -19.40 -14.90
C ARG A 246 -32.79 -18.11 -14.63
N ASP A 247 -32.82 -17.63 -13.39
CA ASP A 247 -33.40 -16.35 -12.97
C ASP A 247 -32.45 -15.14 -13.14
N GLY A 248 -31.29 -15.35 -13.79
CA GLY A 248 -30.39 -14.28 -14.20
C GLY A 248 -29.55 -13.71 -13.06
N LYS A 249 -29.20 -14.52 -12.06
CA LYS A 249 -28.33 -14.14 -10.94
C LYS A 249 -26.99 -14.86 -11.00
N PHE A 250 -25.96 -14.21 -10.49
CA PHE A 250 -24.62 -14.74 -10.30
C PHE A 250 -23.96 -14.04 -9.11
N LYS A 251 -23.45 -14.80 -8.15
CA LYS A 251 -22.90 -14.27 -6.90
C LYS A 251 -21.41 -14.56 -6.78
N ILE A 252 -20.63 -13.51 -6.49
CA ILE A 252 -19.19 -13.58 -6.26
C ILE A 252 -18.90 -13.23 -4.81
N MET A 253 -18.14 -14.07 -4.10
CA MET A 253 -17.57 -13.74 -2.79
C MET A 253 -16.08 -13.44 -2.93
N GLN A 254 -15.67 -12.25 -2.51
CA GLN A 254 -14.28 -11.80 -2.49
C GLN A 254 -13.65 -12.16 -1.14
N ILE A 255 -12.49 -12.82 -1.17
CA ILE A 255 -11.67 -13.16 0.00
C ILE A 255 -10.30 -12.49 -0.18
N ALA A 256 -9.91 -11.66 0.78
CA ALA A 256 -8.68 -10.89 0.74
C ALA A 256 -7.81 -11.17 1.98
N ASP A 257 -6.48 -11.09 1.81
CA ASP A 257 -5.49 -11.11 2.89
C ASP A 257 -5.64 -12.30 3.86
N LEU A 258 -5.50 -13.53 3.35
CA LEU A 258 -5.56 -14.71 4.20
C LEU A 258 -4.33 -14.84 5.11
N HIS A 259 -3.12 -14.54 4.61
CA HIS A 259 -1.86 -14.63 5.36
C HIS A 259 -1.68 -15.98 6.08
N TYR A 260 -1.97 -17.10 5.41
CA TYR A 260 -1.79 -18.42 6.01
C TYR A 260 -0.32 -18.75 6.19
N SER A 261 -0.01 -19.58 7.18
CA SER A 261 1.36 -20.04 7.50
C SER A 261 1.49 -21.54 7.19
N VAL A 262 2.70 -22.12 7.33
CA VAL A 262 2.89 -23.57 7.13
C VAL A 262 2.01 -24.38 8.11
N SER A 263 2.14 -24.15 9.41
CA SER A 263 1.20 -24.69 10.42
C SER A 263 0.13 -23.67 10.82
N VAL A 264 -0.37 -23.78 12.05
CA VAL A 264 -1.27 -22.81 12.66
C VAL A 264 -0.55 -21.49 12.89
N GLY A 265 -0.86 -20.47 12.08
CA GLY A 265 -0.35 -19.12 12.29
C GLY A 265 -0.80 -18.53 13.63
N SER A 266 -0.16 -17.43 14.05
CA SER A 266 -0.58 -16.67 15.23
C SER A 266 -1.80 -15.79 14.93
N CYS A 267 -2.81 -15.82 15.81
CA CYS A 267 -3.93 -14.88 15.70
C CYS A 267 -3.49 -13.44 15.94
N ARG A 268 -4.05 -12.50 15.17
CA ARG A 268 -3.74 -11.08 15.27
C ARG A 268 -4.99 -10.25 15.54
N ASP A 269 -4.80 -9.20 16.33
CA ASP A 269 -5.79 -8.14 16.57
C ASP A 269 -7.13 -8.62 17.12
N MET A 270 -7.10 -9.67 17.96
CA MET A 270 -8.27 -10.22 18.65
C MET A 270 -8.69 -9.37 19.85
N ARG A 271 -9.99 -9.35 20.14
CA ARG A 271 -10.54 -8.65 21.31
C ARG A 271 -10.29 -9.47 22.58
N THR A 272 -9.60 -8.87 23.54
CA THR A 272 -9.22 -9.56 24.78
C THR A 272 -10.42 -9.96 25.63
N GLY A 273 -10.44 -11.23 26.07
CA GLY A 273 -11.44 -11.77 27.00
C GLY A 273 -12.67 -12.45 26.37
N GLU A 274 -12.78 -12.50 25.04
CA GLU A 274 -13.81 -13.28 24.34
C GLU A 274 -13.43 -14.78 24.24
N THR A 275 -14.42 -15.65 24.01
CA THR A 275 -14.20 -17.10 23.84
C THR A 275 -13.17 -17.40 22.73
N LEU A 276 -13.21 -16.62 21.64
CA LEU A 276 -12.29 -16.75 20.51
C LEU A 276 -10.83 -16.41 20.87
N ASP A 277 -10.60 -15.41 21.72
CA ASP A 277 -9.26 -15.04 22.20
C ASP A 277 -8.62 -16.17 23.02
N LYS A 278 -9.42 -16.86 23.84
CA LYS A 278 -8.98 -18.06 24.58
C LYS A 278 -8.68 -19.24 23.65
N LEU A 279 -9.45 -19.40 22.57
CA LEU A 279 -9.20 -20.44 21.55
C LEU A 279 -7.93 -20.14 20.76
N CYS A 280 -7.64 -18.88 20.47
CA CYS A 280 -6.41 -18.46 19.79
C CYS A 280 -5.15 -18.58 20.65
N THR A 281 -5.25 -18.36 21.97
CA THR A 281 -4.10 -18.27 22.89
C THR A 281 -3.83 -19.55 23.68
N SER A 282 -4.70 -20.56 23.57
CA SER A 282 -4.48 -21.87 24.18
C SER A 282 -3.35 -22.63 23.46
N PRO A 283 -2.42 -23.28 24.18
CA PRO A 283 -1.42 -24.17 23.59
C PRO A 283 -2.03 -25.30 22.74
N ASP A 284 -3.24 -25.73 23.09
CA ASP A 284 -4.04 -26.75 22.37
C ASP A 284 -5.14 -26.12 21.48
N GLY A 285 -5.06 -24.81 21.25
CA GLY A 285 -6.03 -24.06 20.47
C GLY A 285 -5.97 -24.36 18.96
N PRO A 286 -7.07 -24.17 18.21
CA PRO A 286 -7.09 -24.39 16.76
C PRO A 286 -6.11 -23.50 15.98
N GLY A 287 -5.69 -22.36 16.55
CA GLY A 287 -4.82 -21.38 15.88
C GLY A 287 -5.52 -20.58 14.77
N SER A 288 -4.81 -19.61 14.18
CA SER A 288 -5.44 -18.63 13.27
C SER A 288 -5.95 -19.21 11.96
N ASP A 289 -5.19 -20.08 11.30
CA ASP A 289 -5.56 -20.66 10.00
C ASP A 289 -6.82 -21.53 10.11
N ASN A 290 -6.94 -22.38 11.14
CA ASN A 290 -8.14 -23.20 11.35
C ASN A 290 -9.36 -22.38 11.79
N LEU A 291 -9.17 -21.34 12.60
CA LEU A 291 -10.25 -20.42 12.93
C LEU A 291 -10.71 -19.67 11.68
N THR A 292 -9.79 -19.34 10.79
CA THR A 292 -10.11 -18.70 9.51
C THR A 292 -10.85 -19.66 8.60
N ASN A 293 -10.43 -20.92 8.49
CA ASN A 293 -11.19 -21.95 7.77
C ASN A 293 -12.61 -22.12 8.34
N THR A 294 -12.75 -22.12 9.66
CA THR A 294 -14.07 -22.19 10.32
C THR A 294 -14.93 -20.96 10.00
N LEU A 295 -14.32 -19.78 9.95
CA LEU A 295 -15.00 -18.55 9.55
C LEU A 295 -15.42 -18.61 8.07
N LEU A 296 -14.50 -18.98 7.17
CA LEU A 296 -14.76 -19.15 5.74
C LEU A 296 -15.89 -20.14 5.49
N ALA A 297 -15.85 -21.31 6.14
CA ALA A 297 -16.90 -22.32 6.06
C ALA A 297 -18.29 -21.72 6.34
N ARG A 298 -18.44 -21.01 7.47
CA ARG A 298 -19.70 -20.36 7.85
C ARG A 298 -20.13 -19.30 6.83
N MET A 299 -19.20 -18.50 6.34
CA MET A 299 -19.51 -17.43 5.39
C MET A 299 -19.92 -17.97 4.02
N LEU A 300 -19.26 -19.03 3.55
CA LEU A 300 -19.62 -19.74 2.33
C LEU A 300 -21.00 -20.39 2.45
N ASP A 301 -21.33 -20.99 3.59
CA ASP A 301 -22.64 -21.60 3.83
C ASP A 301 -23.77 -20.57 3.91
N ALA A 302 -23.48 -19.39 4.47
CA ALA A 302 -24.43 -18.28 4.57
C ALA A 302 -24.66 -17.60 3.21
N GLU A 303 -23.60 -17.33 2.45
CA GLU A 303 -23.69 -16.57 1.21
C GLU A 303 -23.96 -17.42 -0.03
N LYS A 304 -23.50 -18.67 -0.07
CA LYS A 304 -23.62 -19.59 -1.20
C LYS A 304 -23.23 -18.94 -2.53
N PRO A 305 -21.97 -18.47 -2.67
CA PRO A 305 -21.51 -17.85 -3.90
C PRO A 305 -21.38 -18.87 -5.04
N ASP A 306 -21.60 -18.41 -6.27
CA ASP A 306 -21.34 -19.18 -7.50
C ASP A 306 -19.85 -19.16 -7.88
N LEU A 307 -19.11 -18.15 -7.41
CA LEU A 307 -17.67 -18.00 -7.60
C LEU A 307 -17.02 -17.36 -6.37
N VAL A 308 -15.87 -17.88 -5.97
CA VAL A 308 -14.98 -17.22 -5.00
C VAL A 308 -13.79 -16.60 -5.71
N VAL A 309 -13.44 -15.36 -5.35
CA VAL A 309 -12.23 -14.70 -5.85
C VAL A 309 -11.30 -14.37 -4.69
N PHE A 310 -10.12 -14.99 -4.70
CA PHE A 310 -9.02 -14.69 -3.78
C PHE A 310 -8.20 -13.51 -4.32
N THR A 311 -8.24 -12.38 -3.62
CA THR A 311 -7.65 -11.12 -4.11
C THR A 311 -6.21 -10.86 -3.66
N GLY A 312 -5.39 -11.90 -3.47
CA GLY A 312 -3.97 -11.82 -3.09
C GLY A 312 -3.66 -11.98 -1.61
N ASP A 313 -2.37 -12.18 -1.31
CA ASP A 313 -1.82 -12.47 0.03
C ASP A 313 -2.44 -13.70 0.66
N GLN A 314 -2.40 -14.81 -0.08
CA GLN A 314 -2.80 -16.12 0.44
C GLN A 314 -1.75 -16.62 1.44
N LEU A 315 -0.48 -16.37 1.16
CA LEU A 315 0.65 -16.71 2.01
C LEU A 315 1.06 -15.52 2.88
N ASN A 316 1.47 -15.79 4.10
CA ASN A 316 2.10 -14.80 4.98
C ASN A 316 3.55 -14.54 4.56
N GLY A 317 3.93 -13.28 4.34
CA GLY A 317 5.27 -12.93 3.89
C GLY A 317 6.34 -12.84 5.00
N GLN A 318 5.96 -12.84 6.28
CA GLN A 318 6.89 -12.67 7.41
C GLN A 318 7.65 -13.95 7.84
N GLY A 319 8.03 -14.80 6.88
CA GLY A 319 8.84 -16.01 7.11
C GLY A 319 8.09 -17.21 7.70
N SER A 320 6.79 -17.09 8.01
CA SER A 320 5.96 -18.21 8.51
C SER A 320 5.40 -19.10 7.40
N SER A 321 5.48 -18.66 6.13
CA SER A 321 5.15 -19.44 4.94
C SER A 321 6.40 -19.93 4.22
N TRP A 322 7.41 -20.35 4.98
CA TRP A 322 8.72 -20.76 4.45
C TRP A 322 8.64 -21.91 3.45
N ASP A 323 7.56 -22.70 3.47
CA ASP A 323 7.19 -23.68 2.44
C ASP A 323 5.80 -23.36 1.83
N PRO A 324 5.76 -22.56 0.75
CA PRO A 324 4.55 -22.18 0.02
C PRO A 324 3.64 -23.34 -0.38
N ARG A 325 4.23 -24.47 -0.75
CA ARG A 325 3.52 -25.67 -1.20
C ARG A 325 2.63 -26.28 -0.12
N SER A 326 2.96 -26.17 1.17
CA SER A 326 2.07 -26.65 2.25
C SER A 326 0.95 -25.66 2.53
N VAL A 327 1.18 -24.37 2.37
CA VAL A 327 0.14 -23.33 2.49
C VAL A 327 -0.88 -23.41 1.36
N LEU A 328 -0.40 -23.57 0.12
CA LEU A 328 -1.26 -23.69 -1.07
C LEU A 328 -2.19 -24.91 -1.02
N ALA A 329 -1.78 -25.98 -0.33
CA ALA A 329 -2.62 -27.17 -0.17
C ALA A 329 -3.90 -26.91 0.65
N LYS A 330 -3.92 -25.86 1.49
CA LYS A 330 -5.00 -25.64 2.48
C LYS A 330 -5.84 -24.38 2.28
N PHE A 331 -5.34 -23.30 1.68
CA PHE A 331 -6.05 -22.00 1.68
C PHE A 331 -7.43 -22.03 1.00
N ALA A 332 -7.58 -22.80 -0.08
CA ALA A 332 -8.83 -22.92 -0.84
C ALA A 332 -9.73 -24.10 -0.39
N LYS A 333 -9.33 -24.84 0.66
CA LYS A 333 -9.98 -26.09 1.08
C LYS A 333 -11.47 -25.98 1.27
N GLU A 334 -11.91 -24.96 2.01
CA GLU A 334 -13.33 -24.78 2.33
C GLU A 334 -14.18 -24.43 1.11
N VAL A 335 -13.55 -23.88 0.07
CA VAL A 335 -14.21 -23.48 -1.18
C VAL A 335 -14.41 -24.69 -2.09
N TRP A 336 -13.33 -25.40 -2.40
CA TRP A 336 -13.43 -26.57 -3.27
C TRP A 336 -14.11 -27.76 -2.59
N GLY A 337 -14.07 -27.85 -1.25
CA GLY A 337 -14.83 -28.83 -0.48
C GLY A 337 -16.35 -28.70 -0.64
N ARG A 338 -16.83 -27.52 -1.05
CA ARG A 338 -18.24 -27.23 -1.38
C ARG A 338 -18.53 -27.29 -2.89
N GLY A 339 -17.54 -27.64 -3.71
CA GLY A 339 -17.66 -27.68 -5.17
C GLY A 339 -17.80 -26.29 -5.81
N ILE A 340 -17.37 -25.23 -5.11
CA ILE A 340 -17.49 -23.86 -5.60
C ILE A 340 -16.27 -23.55 -6.48
N PRO A 341 -16.47 -23.10 -7.74
CA PRO A 341 -15.40 -22.58 -8.59
C PRO A 341 -14.68 -21.41 -7.92
N TRP A 342 -13.37 -21.29 -8.13
CA TRP A 342 -12.60 -20.19 -7.57
C TRP A 342 -11.47 -19.71 -8.46
N ALA A 343 -11.15 -18.41 -8.34
CA ALA A 343 -10.05 -17.76 -9.06
C ALA A 343 -9.17 -16.99 -8.07
N ALA A 344 -7.93 -16.70 -8.46
CA ALA A 344 -6.96 -16.03 -7.59
C ALA A 344 -6.07 -15.04 -8.35
N VAL A 345 -5.69 -13.95 -7.68
CA VAL A 345 -4.59 -13.07 -8.08
C VAL A 345 -3.52 -13.10 -7.01
N PHE A 346 -2.27 -12.81 -7.38
CA PHE A 346 -1.16 -12.72 -6.43
C PHE A 346 -1.17 -11.39 -5.68
N GLY A 347 -0.80 -11.44 -4.41
CA GLY A 347 -0.43 -10.29 -3.59
C GLY A 347 1.07 -10.11 -3.42
N ASN A 348 1.46 -9.09 -2.68
CA ASN A 348 2.87 -8.75 -2.49
C ASN A 348 3.60 -9.78 -1.62
N HIS A 349 2.92 -10.40 -0.66
CA HIS A 349 3.49 -11.38 0.26
C HIS A 349 3.63 -12.79 -0.33
N ASP A 350 2.88 -13.11 -1.38
CA ASP A 350 2.86 -14.46 -1.96
C ASP A 350 4.23 -14.92 -2.50
N SER A 351 5.13 -13.99 -2.85
CA SER A 351 6.47 -14.30 -3.40
C SER A 351 7.62 -14.08 -2.41
N GLU A 352 7.35 -13.75 -1.15
CA GLU A 352 8.41 -13.37 -0.20
C GLU A 352 9.23 -14.56 0.29
N ASN A 353 8.67 -15.77 0.28
CA ASN A 353 9.28 -16.96 0.87
C ASN A 353 9.31 -18.11 -0.13
N GLY A 354 10.50 -18.58 -0.51
CA GLY A 354 10.76 -19.95 -0.97
C GLY A 354 10.30 -20.40 -2.37
N MET A 355 9.29 -19.79 -3.00
CA MET A 355 8.80 -20.22 -4.32
C MET A 355 8.35 -19.04 -5.19
N ASP A 356 8.71 -19.07 -6.48
CA ASP A 356 8.26 -18.05 -7.43
C ASP A 356 6.77 -18.18 -7.81
N ARG A 357 6.20 -17.11 -8.36
CA ARG A 357 4.79 -17.06 -8.77
C ARG A 357 4.44 -18.04 -9.88
N GLU A 358 5.38 -18.36 -10.76
CA GLU A 358 5.10 -19.24 -11.90
C GLU A 358 4.87 -20.67 -11.42
N ASP A 359 5.69 -21.15 -10.50
CA ASP A 359 5.50 -22.45 -9.87
C ASP A 359 4.26 -22.47 -8.99
N GLN A 360 3.99 -21.41 -8.22
CA GLN A 360 2.74 -21.31 -7.46
C GLN A 360 1.50 -21.37 -8.36
N MET A 361 1.50 -20.68 -9.50
CA MET A 361 0.38 -20.70 -10.44
C MET A 361 0.15 -22.11 -11.01
N LYS A 362 1.21 -22.83 -11.37
CA LYS A 362 1.08 -24.24 -11.83
C LYS A 362 0.43 -25.12 -10.76
N LEU A 363 0.78 -24.92 -9.49
CA LEU A 363 0.15 -25.65 -8.39
C LEU A 363 -1.33 -25.27 -8.24
N MET A 364 -1.66 -23.98 -8.36
CA MET A 364 -3.04 -23.49 -8.25
C MET A 364 -3.93 -23.97 -9.41
N GLU A 365 -3.43 -24.00 -10.65
CA GLU A 365 -4.13 -24.55 -11.82
C GLU A 365 -4.51 -26.03 -11.65
N ALA A 366 -3.67 -26.78 -10.92
CA ALA A 366 -3.83 -28.20 -10.68
C ALA A 366 -4.73 -28.53 -9.47
N MET A 367 -5.34 -27.53 -8.84
CA MET A 367 -6.23 -27.72 -7.70
C MET A 367 -7.71 -27.95 -8.09
N PRO A 368 -8.49 -28.64 -7.23
CA PRO A 368 -9.91 -28.85 -7.46
C PRO A 368 -10.66 -27.53 -7.65
N TYR A 369 -11.54 -27.48 -8.66
CA TYR A 369 -12.39 -26.33 -8.97
C TYR A 369 -11.66 -25.00 -9.22
N SER A 370 -10.36 -25.03 -9.45
CA SER A 370 -9.58 -23.84 -9.79
C SER A 370 -9.88 -23.35 -11.20
N LEU A 371 -10.06 -22.04 -11.32
CA LEU A 371 -10.13 -21.29 -12.57
C LEU A 371 -8.94 -20.33 -12.72
N ALA A 372 -7.99 -20.35 -11.77
CA ALA A 372 -6.76 -19.60 -11.87
C ALA A 372 -5.95 -20.08 -13.08
N GLN A 373 -5.38 -19.15 -13.84
CA GLN A 373 -4.65 -19.44 -15.07
C GLN A 373 -3.40 -18.60 -15.15
N ARG A 374 -2.34 -19.20 -15.69
CA ARG A 374 -1.13 -18.51 -16.12
C ARG A 374 -1.48 -17.66 -17.34
N GLY A 375 -1.22 -16.36 -17.22
CA GLY A 375 -1.34 -15.43 -18.33
C GLY A 375 -0.27 -15.61 -19.42
N PRO A 376 -0.32 -14.80 -20.48
CA PRO A 376 0.72 -14.75 -21.51
C PRO A 376 2.13 -14.56 -20.94
N ARG A 377 3.15 -15.21 -21.55
CA ARG A 377 4.56 -15.19 -21.06
C ARG A 377 5.25 -13.84 -21.21
N ASP A 378 4.75 -13.02 -22.12
CA ASP A 378 5.30 -11.73 -22.52
C ASP A 378 4.72 -10.55 -21.72
N LEU A 379 3.87 -10.82 -20.73
CA LEU A 379 3.31 -9.80 -19.84
C LEU A 379 4.01 -9.78 -18.49
N HIS A 380 4.08 -8.61 -17.88
CA HIS A 380 4.46 -8.45 -16.49
C HIS A 380 3.47 -9.18 -15.56
N GLY A 381 4.03 -9.88 -14.57
CA GLY A 381 3.27 -10.74 -13.65
C GLY A 381 2.87 -12.08 -14.29
N VAL A 382 2.36 -12.99 -13.46
CA VAL A 382 2.01 -14.36 -13.87
C VAL A 382 0.50 -14.54 -14.01
N GLY A 383 -0.28 -13.97 -13.11
CA GLY A 383 -1.74 -14.15 -13.03
C GLY A 383 -2.57 -13.15 -13.84
N ASN A 384 -2.36 -13.05 -15.15
CA ASN A 384 -3.13 -12.16 -16.04
C ASN A 384 -4.08 -12.98 -16.95
N TYR A 385 -5.38 -13.00 -16.67
CA TYR A 385 -6.35 -13.82 -17.42
C TYR A 385 -7.78 -13.27 -17.37
N VAL A 386 -8.67 -13.82 -18.22
CA VAL A 386 -10.06 -13.38 -18.36
C VAL A 386 -11.00 -14.57 -18.21
N LEU A 387 -12.01 -14.44 -17.35
CA LEU A 387 -13.11 -15.40 -17.23
C LEU A 387 -14.40 -14.78 -17.75
N LYS A 388 -15.21 -15.60 -18.42
CA LYS A 388 -16.51 -15.22 -19.01
C LYS A 388 -17.62 -15.95 -18.28
N VAL A 389 -18.68 -15.25 -17.91
CA VAL A 389 -19.89 -15.85 -17.32
C VAL A 389 -21.00 -15.85 -18.36
N LEU A 390 -21.54 -17.04 -18.61
CA LEU A 390 -22.45 -17.31 -19.72
C LEU A 390 -23.92 -17.34 -19.27
N SER A 391 -24.85 -17.22 -20.21
CA SER A 391 -26.28 -17.33 -19.95
C SER A 391 -26.71 -18.77 -19.67
N ALA A 392 -27.74 -18.94 -18.85
CA ALA A 392 -28.27 -20.24 -18.46
C ALA A 392 -29.06 -20.94 -19.58
N ASP A 393 -29.41 -20.22 -20.64
CA ASP A 393 -30.13 -20.80 -21.77
C ASP A 393 -29.13 -21.42 -22.79
N PRO A 394 -29.61 -22.26 -23.71
CA PRO A 394 -28.74 -22.95 -24.68
C PRO A 394 -27.92 -22.05 -25.60
N SER A 395 -28.20 -20.73 -25.67
CA SER A 395 -27.37 -19.79 -26.45
C SER A 395 -25.97 -19.59 -25.89
N MET A 396 -25.75 -19.89 -24.60
CA MET A 396 -24.46 -19.68 -23.92
C MET A 396 -23.93 -18.24 -24.11
N THR A 397 -24.83 -17.26 -24.13
CA THR A 397 -24.48 -15.86 -24.40
C THR A 397 -23.55 -15.33 -23.31
N HIS A 398 -22.47 -14.65 -23.68
CA HIS A 398 -21.55 -14.03 -22.72
C HIS A 398 -22.19 -12.80 -22.07
N LEU A 399 -22.45 -12.84 -20.76
CA LEU A 399 -23.22 -11.80 -20.03
C LEU A 399 -22.42 -11.00 -18.98
N LEU A 400 -21.25 -11.49 -18.55
CA LEU A 400 -20.36 -10.78 -17.62
C LEU A 400 -18.91 -11.17 -17.84
N THR A 401 -18.01 -10.18 -17.95
CA THR A 401 -16.56 -10.38 -18.09
C THR A 401 -15.86 -10.15 -16.75
N LEU A 402 -14.94 -11.04 -16.36
CA LEU A 402 -14.11 -10.92 -15.17
C LEU A 402 -12.63 -10.86 -15.58
N TYR A 403 -11.96 -9.75 -15.31
CA TYR A 403 -10.53 -9.55 -15.57
C TYR A 403 -9.70 -9.80 -14.31
N PHE A 404 -8.61 -10.55 -14.44
CA PHE A 404 -7.66 -10.83 -13.36
C PHE A 404 -6.28 -10.33 -13.80
N LEU A 405 -5.64 -9.49 -12.99
CA LEU A 405 -4.33 -8.93 -13.28
C LEU A 405 -3.37 -9.13 -12.10
N ASP A 406 -2.09 -9.27 -12.43
CA ASP A 406 -1.01 -9.42 -11.47
C ASP A 406 -0.21 -8.11 -11.38
N SER A 407 -0.34 -7.42 -10.23
CA SER A 407 0.29 -6.12 -9.99
C SER A 407 1.75 -6.22 -9.56
N GLY A 408 2.35 -7.41 -9.49
CA GLY A 408 3.73 -7.58 -9.02
C GLY A 408 3.84 -7.63 -7.48
N SER A 409 5.06 -7.64 -6.94
CA SER A 409 5.32 -7.63 -5.48
C SER A 409 5.84 -6.27 -5.04
N TYR A 410 7.15 -6.04 -5.21
CA TYR A 410 7.84 -4.83 -4.80
C TYR A 410 8.77 -4.37 -5.91
N SER A 411 8.75 -3.07 -6.23
CA SER A 411 9.52 -2.49 -7.33
C SER A 411 10.87 -1.92 -6.90
N LYS A 412 11.02 -1.57 -5.62
CA LYS A 412 12.25 -1.04 -5.02
C LYS A 412 12.54 -1.73 -3.70
N GLY A 413 13.83 -1.87 -3.41
CA GLY A 413 14.32 -2.33 -2.13
C GLY A 413 15.82 -2.31 -2.10
N PHE A 414 16.39 -2.65 -0.95
CA PHE A 414 17.82 -2.81 -0.79
C PHE A 414 18.11 -4.15 -0.13
N PHE A 415 19.24 -4.75 -0.48
CA PHE A 415 19.76 -5.87 0.29
C PHE A 415 20.42 -5.32 1.54
N ASN A 416 19.99 -5.79 2.71
CA ASN A 416 20.70 -5.50 3.94
C ASN A 416 22.05 -6.26 3.96
N PHE A 417 22.89 -5.98 4.97
CA PHE A 417 24.22 -6.59 5.11
C PHE A 417 24.22 -8.14 5.08
N TRP A 418 23.08 -8.77 5.37
CA TRP A 418 22.91 -10.22 5.39
C TRP A 418 22.36 -10.78 4.06
N GLY A 419 22.22 -9.95 3.03
CA GLY A 419 21.66 -10.36 1.74
C GLY A 419 20.14 -10.53 1.75
N MET A 420 19.43 -10.06 2.79
CA MET A 420 17.96 -10.07 2.78
C MET A 420 17.43 -8.79 2.11
N PHE A 421 16.55 -8.96 1.12
CA PHE A 421 15.88 -7.87 0.44
C PHE A 421 14.89 -7.18 1.39
N THR A 422 15.05 -5.88 1.59
CA THR A 422 14.13 -5.03 2.36
C THR A 422 13.35 -4.17 1.37
N PRO A 423 12.05 -4.42 1.16
CA PRO A 423 11.25 -3.67 0.20
C PRO A 423 11.03 -2.22 0.66
N THR A 424 10.99 -1.30 -0.30
CA THR A 424 10.77 0.13 -0.04
C THR A 424 9.63 0.73 -0.86
N ALA A 425 9.13 0.03 -1.88
CA ALA A 425 7.96 0.45 -2.66
C ALA A 425 7.24 -0.77 -3.27
N TYR A 426 5.90 -0.70 -3.32
CA TYR A 426 5.05 -1.66 -4.03
C TYR A 426 5.25 -1.57 -5.55
N ASP A 427 5.01 -2.68 -6.25
CA ASP A 427 5.05 -2.75 -7.73
C ASP A 427 3.75 -2.22 -8.37
N TRP A 428 3.61 -2.18 -9.70
CA TRP A 428 2.39 -1.65 -10.33
C TRP A 428 2.08 -2.30 -11.69
N LEU A 429 0.86 -2.06 -12.20
CA LEU A 429 0.45 -2.51 -13.53
C LEU A 429 1.13 -1.70 -14.64
N ARG A 430 1.78 -2.41 -15.58
CA ARG A 430 2.65 -1.83 -16.60
C ARG A 430 1.97 -1.64 -17.95
N GLN A 431 2.64 -0.93 -18.86
CA GLN A 431 2.14 -0.63 -20.20
C GLN A 431 1.80 -1.87 -21.04
N ASP A 432 2.55 -2.96 -20.92
CA ASP A 432 2.25 -4.23 -21.60
C ASP A 432 0.91 -4.85 -21.15
N GLN A 433 0.61 -4.77 -19.85
CA GLN A 433 -0.68 -5.18 -19.29
C GLN A 433 -1.83 -4.26 -19.72
N ILE A 434 -1.58 -2.95 -19.87
CA ILE A 434 -2.55 -1.99 -20.44
C ILE A 434 -2.90 -2.40 -21.88
N ASP A 435 -1.88 -2.64 -22.70
CA ASP A 435 -2.05 -2.99 -24.11
C ASP A 435 -2.77 -4.33 -24.26
N TRP A 436 -2.43 -5.31 -23.42
CA TRP A 436 -3.12 -6.59 -23.37
C TRP A 436 -4.59 -6.43 -22.97
N PHE A 437 -4.89 -5.71 -21.89
CA PHE A 437 -6.27 -5.49 -21.44
C PHE A 437 -7.12 -4.83 -22.53
N LEU A 438 -6.59 -3.81 -23.22
CA LEU A 438 -7.31 -3.14 -24.31
C LEU A 438 -7.57 -4.09 -25.49
N ARG A 439 -6.63 -4.99 -25.82
CA ARG A 439 -6.84 -6.03 -26.84
C ARG A 439 -7.92 -7.03 -26.42
N GLU A 440 -7.88 -7.53 -25.18
CA GLU A 440 -8.89 -8.44 -24.65
C GLU A 440 -10.27 -7.80 -24.63
N SER A 441 -10.38 -6.58 -24.11
CA SER A 441 -11.61 -5.78 -24.14
C SER A 441 -12.13 -5.62 -25.56
N ALA A 442 -11.29 -5.26 -26.53
CA ALA A 442 -11.69 -5.10 -27.93
C ALA A 442 -12.19 -6.40 -28.58
N SER A 443 -11.75 -7.57 -28.09
CA SER A 443 -12.21 -8.88 -28.56
C SER A 443 -13.61 -9.27 -28.06
N ILE A 444 -14.13 -8.58 -27.04
CA ILE A 444 -15.44 -8.87 -26.48
C ILE A 444 -16.56 -8.37 -27.40
N ASN A 445 -17.38 -9.31 -27.86
CA ASN A 445 -18.56 -9.00 -28.68
C ASN A 445 -19.60 -8.19 -27.90
N MET A 446 -20.22 -7.23 -28.60
CA MET A 446 -21.39 -6.53 -28.08
C MET A 446 -22.62 -7.42 -28.19
N ILE A 447 -23.51 -7.33 -27.20
CA ILE A 447 -24.80 -8.04 -27.15
C ILE A 447 -25.94 -7.02 -27.03
N GLU A 448 -27.15 -7.44 -27.33
CA GLU A 448 -28.33 -6.64 -27.04
C GLU A 448 -28.59 -6.63 -25.53
N ARG A 449 -28.71 -5.43 -24.95
CA ARG A 449 -28.89 -5.20 -23.52
C ARG A 449 -30.14 -4.35 -23.28
N PRO A 450 -31.01 -4.70 -22.30
CA PRO A 450 -30.91 -5.85 -21.39
C PRO A 450 -31.12 -7.18 -22.11
N PHE A 451 -30.38 -8.21 -21.71
CA PHE A 451 -30.53 -9.56 -22.28
C PHE A 451 -31.86 -10.18 -21.85
N THR A 452 -32.55 -10.83 -22.78
CA THR A 452 -33.76 -11.60 -22.53
C THR A 452 -33.54 -13.04 -22.98
N PRO A 453 -33.63 -14.04 -22.08
CA PRO A 453 -33.52 -15.44 -22.48
C PRO A 453 -34.64 -15.80 -23.44
N ASP A 454 -34.29 -16.37 -24.60
CA ASP A 454 -35.26 -16.84 -25.58
C ASP A 454 -35.93 -18.14 -25.10
N GLY A 455 -36.96 -17.98 -24.28
CA GLY A 455 -37.88 -19.05 -23.94
C GLY A 455 -38.82 -19.34 -25.11
N ALA A 456 -38.35 -20.10 -26.11
CA ALA A 456 -39.18 -20.84 -27.08
C ALA A 456 -40.43 -20.09 -27.63
N LYS A 457 -40.29 -18.84 -28.06
CA LYS A 457 -41.38 -18.08 -28.72
C LYS A 457 -41.34 -18.17 -30.25
N ASP A 458 -40.47 -19.01 -30.79
CA ASP A 458 -40.25 -19.14 -32.22
C ASP A 458 -41.06 -20.30 -32.83
N LEU A 459 -41.84 -21.02 -32.03
CA LEU A 459 -42.74 -22.06 -32.50
C LEU A 459 -44.18 -21.55 -32.56
N SER A 460 -44.58 -21.26 -33.80
CA SER A 460 -45.92 -20.89 -34.25
C SER A 460 -47.03 -21.81 -33.73
N SER A 461 -48.19 -21.18 -33.45
CA SER A 461 -49.56 -21.73 -33.29
C SER A 461 -50.06 -21.98 -31.86
N ILE A 462 -50.79 -21.01 -31.30
CA ILE A 462 -52.16 -21.13 -30.76
C ILE A 462 -52.65 -19.73 -30.35
N ASN A 463 -53.88 -19.42 -30.73
CA ASN A 463 -54.55 -18.14 -30.63
C ASN A 463 -55.03 -17.80 -29.19
N TRP A 464 -55.05 -16.48 -28.90
CA TRP A 464 -55.78 -15.74 -27.83
C TRP A 464 -55.24 -15.74 -26.39
N ALA A 465 -54.56 -14.65 -26.00
CA ALA A 465 -55.11 -13.55 -25.19
C ALA A 465 -53.94 -12.66 -24.70
N ARG A 466 -53.98 -11.35 -25.00
CA ARG A 466 -53.06 -10.39 -24.41
C ARG A 466 -53.32 -10.34 -22.90
N GLN A 467 -52.41 -10.90 -22.11
CA GLN A 467 -52.20 -10.45 -20.74
C GLN A 467 -51.29 -9.23 -20.79
N THR A 468 -51.92 -8.08 -20.57
CA THR A 468 -51.31 -6.83 -20.14
C THR A 468 -50.67 -7.06 -18.77
N ASP A 469 -49.35 -7.09 -18.72
CA ASP A 469 -48.51 -6.63 -17.59
C ASP A 469 -47.00 -6.85 -17.87
N GLN A 470 -46.56 -6.58 -19.12
CA GLN A 470 -45.14 -6.33 -19.36
C GLN A 470 -44.88 -4.84 -19.15
N LEU A 471 -44.51 -4.50 -17.91
CA LEU A 471 -43.71 -3.32 -17.60
C LEU A 471 -42.47 -3.38 -18.50
N THR A 472 -42.52 -2.66 -19.63
CA THR A 472 -41.36 -2.37 -20.46
C THR A 472 -40.62 -1.20 -19.81
N PRO A 473 -39.31 -1.31 -19.52
CA PRO A 473 -38.50 -0.13 -19.32
C PRO A 473 -37.39 -0.06 -20.36
N GLN A 474 -37.52 0.94 -21.24
CA GLN A 474 -36.43 1.79 -21.75
C GLN A 474 -35.30 1.16 -22.60
N THR A 475 -35.39 1.42 -23.91
CA THR A 475 -34.29 1.42 -24.92
C THR A 475 -33.30 0.25 -24.87
N HIS A 476 -33.55 -0.77 -25.69
CA HIS A 476 -32.57 -1.79 -26.05
C HIS A 476 -31.35 -1.14 -26.71
N ARG A 477 -30.14 -1.61 -26.35
CA ARG A 477 -28.88 -1.09 -26.89
C ARG A 477 -27.90 -2.21 -27.19
N LEU A 478 -27.10 -2.02 -28.23
CA LEU A 478 -25.97 -2.89 -28.52
C LEU A 478 -24.75 -2.41 -27.71
N ALA A 479 -24.37 -3.19 -26.71
CA ALA A 479 -23.23 -2.89 -25.84
C ALA A 479 -22.57 -4.17 -25.33
N LYS A 480 -21.29 -4.10 -25.01
CA LYS A 480 -20.56 -5.20 -24.34
C LYS A 480 -21.20 -5.53 -23.00
N PRO A 481 -21.05 -6.79 -22.53
CA PRO A 481 -21.32 -7.16 -21.15
C PRO A 481 -20.70 -6.18 -20.14
N ASN A 482 -21.32 -6.01 -18.98
CA ASN A 482 -20.65 -5.33 -17.88
C ASN A 482 -19.41 -6.14 -17.48
N ALA A 483 -18.36 -5.46 -17.02
CA ALA A 483 -17.15 -6.14 -16.56
C ALA A 483 -16.75 -5.76 -15.13
N MET A 484 -16.08 -6.69 -14.46
CA MET A 484 -15.40 -6.49 -13.17
C MET A 484 -13.92 -6.86 -13.30
N MET A 485 -13.07 -6.22 -12.50
CA MET A 485 -11.62 -6.43 -12.53
C MET A 485 -11.08 -6.69 -11.11
N PHE A 486 -10.15 -7.62 -10.98
CA PHE A 486 -9.54 -8.03 -9.73
C PHE A 486 -8.01 -7.98 -9.83
N PHE A 487 -7.36 -7.32 -8.87
CA PHE A 487 -5.91 -7.36 -8.65
C PHE A 487 -5.62 -6.90 -7.23
N HIS A 488 -4.48 -7.29 -6.67
CA HIS A 488 -4.24 -7.14 -5.24
C HIS A 488 -4.00 -5.68 -4.82
N MET A 489 -2.91 -5.06 -5.28
CA MET A 489 -2.51 -3.71 -4.85
C MET A 489 -3.32 -2.64 -5.59
N PRO A 490 -4.05 -1.76 -4.88
CA PRO A 490 -4.96 -0.79 -5.49
C PRO A 490 -4.23 0.19 -6.40
N LEU A 491 -4.94 0.67 -7.41
CA LEU A 491 -4.49 1.81 -8.20
C LEU A 491 -4.48 3.08 -7.32
N PRO A 492 -3.62 4.06 -7.62
CA PRO A 492 -3.62 5.35 -6.92
C PRO A 492 -5.00 6.00 -6.86
N GLU A 493 -5.82 5.81 -7.90
CA GLU A 493 -7.15 6.40 -8.02
C GLU A 493 -8.18 5.80 -7.07
N ALA A 494 -7.92 4.65 -6.44
CA ALA A 494 -8.74 4.15 -5.32
C ALA A 494 -8.79 5.15 -4.16
N TYR A 495 -7.77 6.00 -4.04
CA TYR A 495 -7.64 7.03 -3.00
C TYR A 495 -7.98 8.45 -3.50
N SER A 496 -8.34 8.60 -4.79
CA SER A 496 -8.74 9.88 -5.39
C SER A 496 -10.09 10.39 -4.87
N THR A 497 -10.41 11.64 -5.19
CA THR A 497 -11.67 12.28 -4.79
C THR A 497 -12.87 11.53 -5.38
N PRO A 498 -13.85 11.11 -4.56
CA PRO A 498 -15.04 10.42 -5.05
C PRO A 498 -15.96 11.31 -5.89
N ASP A 499 -16.66 10.68 -6.83
CA ASP A 499 -17.83 11.25 -7.48
C ASP A 499 -18.87 11.65 -6.42
N LYS A 500 -19.66 12.69 -6.69
CA LYS A 500 -20.77 13.09 -5.82
C LYS A 500 -22.09 12.60 -6.38
N ASN A 501 -22.97 12.13 -5.48
CA ASN A 501 -24.34 11.83 -5.84
C ASN A 501 -25.02 13.11 -6.36
N PRO A 502 -25.56 13.14 -7.59
CA PRO A 502 -26.15 14.34 -8.16
C PRO A 502 -27.30 14.93 -7.31
N SER A 503 -28.09 14.07 -6.68
CA SER A 503 -29.27 14.47 -5.89
C SER A 503 -28.90 14.94 -4.48
N THR A 504 -28.01 14.22 -3.79
CA THR A 504 -27.69 14.50 -2.37
C THR A 504 -26.42 15.32 -2.18
N GLN A 505 -25.61 15.47 -3.23
CA GLN A 505 -24.26 16.07 -3.22
C GLN A 505 -23.27 15.38 -2.26
N ARG A 506 -23.65 14.24 -1.68
CA ARG A 506 -22.76 13.44 -0.83
C ARG A 506 -21.73 12.70 -1.68
N PRO A 507 -20.49 12.53 -1.21
CA PRO A 507 -19.50 11.70 -1.88
C PRO A 507 -20.00 10.26 -1.98
N LEU A 508 -19.74 9.61 -3.11
CA LEU A 508 -19.97 8.19 -3.34
C LEU A 508 -18.77 7.41 -2.83
N ASP A 509 -18.70 7.35 -1.51
CA ASP A 509 -17.69 6.66 -0.75
C ASP A 509 -18.39 6.04 0.47
N VAL A 510 -18.51 4.71 0.47
CA VAL A 510 -19.34 3.97 1.44
C VAL A 510 -18.52 2.84 2.05
N GLY A 511 -18.43 2.85 3.39
CA GLY A 511 -17.61 1.93 4.18
C GLY A 511 -16.53 2.67 4.98
N LEU A 512 -15.62 1.89 5.57
CA LEU A 512 -14.52 2.38 6.39
C LEU A 512 -13.25 2.54 5.54
N SER A 513 -12.58 3.69 5.71
CA SER A 513 -11.33 4.03 5.04
C SER A 513 -10.47 4.94 5.93
N GLY A 514 -9.18 5.10 5.59
CA GLY A 514 -8.26 5.96 6.34
C GLY A 514 -7.86 5.43 7.72
N LEU A 515 -8.10 4.14 7.97
CA LEU A 515 -7.65 3.45 9.19
C LEU A 515 -6.19 2.99 9.09
N GLU A 516 -5.65 2.92 7.87
CA GLU A 516 -4.25 2.62 7.54
C GLU A 516 -3.75 3.58 6.43
N PRO A 517 -2.42 3.67 6.19
CA PRO A 517 -1.87 4.41 5.07
C PRO A 517 -2.35 3.86 3.73
N ASN A 518 -2.29 4.67 2.67
CA ASN A 518 -2.63 4.20 1.33
C ASN A 518 -1.71 3.05 0.92
N GLY A 519 -2.29 1.91 0.55
CA GLY A 519 -1.55 0.74 0.07
C GLY A 519 -1.36 0.69 -1.45
N ASN A 520 -1.47 1.80 -2.16
CA ASN A 520 -1.14 1.84 -3.60
C ASN A 520 0.37 1.95 -3.83
N ALA A 521 0.80 1.62 -5.04
CA ALA A 521 2.15 1.87 -5.50
C ALA A 521 2.46 3.38 -5.65
N ASP A 522 3.71 3.75 -5.40
CA ASP A 522 4.22 5.12 -5.60
C ASP A 522 4.36 5.49 -7.10
N SER A 523 4.29 4.51 -7.99
CA SER A 523 4.48 4.66 -9.44
C SER A 523 3.29 4.05 -10.19
N SER A 524 3.04 4.53 -11.41
CA SER A 524 1.93 4.09 -12.25
C SER A 524 2.25 4.37 -13.71
N ASP A 525 1.94 3.43 -14.60
CA ASP A 525 1.98 3.63 -16.05
C ASP A 525 0.68 4.27 -16.57
N GLY A 526 -0.25 4.63 -15.68
CA GLY A 526 -1.53 5.26 -16.01
C GLY A 526 -2.61 4.26 -16.41
N PHE A 527 -2.68 3.09 -15.75
CA PHE A 527 -3.67 2.04 -16.07
C PHE A 527 -5.12 2.55 -15.97
N PHE A 528 -5.42 3.43 -15.01
CA PHE A 528 -6.76 4.00 -14.89
C PHE A 528 -7.15 4.85 -16.11
N GLU A 529 -6.31 5.82 -16.48
CA GLU A 529 -6.57 6.70 -17.62
C GLU A 529 -6.46 5.98 -18.96
N LYS A 530 -5.39 5.23 -19.18
CA LYS A 530 -5.07 4.63 -20.48
C LYS A 530 -5.88 3.37 -20.78
N ALA A 531 -6.24 2.60 -19.75
CA ALA A 531 -7.00 1.36 -19.89
C ALA A 531 -8.47 1.54 -19.47
N LEU A 532 -8.74 1.78 -18.18
CA LEU A 532 -10.11 1.71 -17.64
C LEU A 532 -11.05 2.78 -18.23
N LEU A 533 -10.58 4.01 -18.43
CA LEU A 533 -11.41 5.07 -19.02
C LEU A 533 -11.59 4.94 -20.54
N ASN A 534 -10.68 4.24 -21.22
CA ASN A 534 -10.69 4.06 -22.67
C ASN A 534 -11.45 2.82 -23.12
N ALA A 535 -11.53 1.78 -22.28
CA ALA A 535 -12.37 0.62 -22.54
C ALA A 535 -13.85 0.97 -22.32
N THR A 536 -14.60 1.16 -23.41
CA THR A 536 -16.01 1.56 -23.39
C THR A 536 -16.94 0.40 -23.74
N GLU A 537 -18.16 0.43 -23.22
CA GLU A 537 -19.16 -0.62 -23.48
C GLU A 537 -19.70 -0.58 -24.92
N SER A 538 -19.58 0.53 -25.65
CA SER A 538 -20.06 0.65 -27.03
C SER A 538 -19.33 1.77 -27.78
N ILE A 539 -19.05 1.55 -29.06
CA ILE A 539 -18.44 2.54 -29.97
C ILE A 539 -19.46 3.64 -30.36
N HIS A 540 -20.76 3.33 -30.31
CA HIS A 540 -21.85 4.23 -30.70
C HIS A 540 -22.40 5.02 -29.51
N VAL A 541 -21.79 6.15 -29.17
CA VAL A 541 -22.52 7.20 -28.43
C VAL A 541 -23.43 7.89 -29.44
N ASN A 542 -24.75 7.80 -29.27
CA ASN A 542 -25.71 8.54 -30.07
C ASN A 542 -25.36 10.04 -30.01
N ALA A 543 -24.77 10.54 -31.10
CA ALA A 543 -24.69 11.95 -31.44
C ALA A 543 -26.08 12.48 -31.84
N GLN A 544 -27.09 12.29 -30.98
CA GLN A 544 -28.30 13.10 -31.07
C GLN A 544 -27.99 14.45 -30.44
N ALA A 545 -27.88 15.43 -31.32
CA ALA A 545 -27.69 16.86 -31.09
C ALA A 545 -28.15 17.34 -29.70
N GLY A 546 -27.18 17.64 -28.81
CA GLY A 546 -27.39 18.49 -27.63
C GLY A 546 -27.24 17.86 -26.24
N SER A 547 -26.85 16.60 -26.09
CA SER A 547 -26.64 15.97 -24.77
C SER A 547 -25.17 15.61 -24.51
N GLU A 548 -24.50 16.33 -23.60
CA GLU A 548 -23.15 16.05 -23.09
C GLU A 548 -23.09 14.77 -22.25
N THR A 549 -23.28 13.59 -22.84
CA THR A 549 -23.13 12.30 -22.11
C THR A 549 -21.75 11.70 -22.37
N ARG A 550 -20.90 11.68 -21.33
CA ARG A 550 -19.61 10.96 -21.35
C ARG A 550 -19.80 9.49 -21.75
N PRO A 551 -18.85 8.88 -22.48
CA PRO A 551 -18.89 7.45 -22.82
C PRO A 551 -18.88 6.59 -21.54
N LYS A 552 -19.67 5.52 -21.53
CA LYS A 552 -19.80 4.59 -20.41
C LYS A 552 -18.68 3.53 -20.48
N GLN A 553 -17.91 3.41 -19.40
CA GLN A 553 -16.80 2.47 -19.25
C GLN A 553 -17.30 1.02 -19.26
N GLU A 554 -16.57 0.08 -19.84
CA GLU A 554 -16.89 -1.36 -19.83
C GLU A 554 -16.78 -1.95 -18.42
N VAL A 555 -15.62 -1.71 -17.77
CA VAL A 555 -15.34 -2.14 -16.40
C VAL A 555 -16.08 -1.22 -15.43
N LYS A 556 -16.95 -1.80 -14.61
CA LYS A 556 -17.79 -1.07 -13.65
C LYS A 556 -17.22 -1.10 -12.24
N VAL A 557 -16.56 -2.20 -11.88
CA VAL A 557 -16.02 -2.43 -10.55
C VAL A 557 -14.59 -2.96 -10.67
N VAL A 558 -13.70 -2.34 -9.92
CA VAL A 558 -12.34 -2.80 -9.65
C VAL A 558 -12.30 -3.21 -8.17
N ALA A 559 -11.96 -4.46 -7.92
CA ALA A 559 -11.93 -5.06 -6.60
C ALA A 559 -10.49 -5.34 -6.18
N ASN A 560 -10.09 -4.79 -5.05
CA ASN A 560 -8.73 -4.90 -4.51
C ASN A 560 -8.71 -5.70 -3.21
N GLY A 561 -7.67 -6.50 -3.05
CA GLY A 561 -7.47 -7.30 -1.84
C GLY A 561 -6.60 -6.62 -0.80
N HIS A 562 -5.62 -5.82 -1.21
CA HIS A 562 -4.67 -5.17 -0.32
C HIS A 562 -5.35 -4.15 0.61
N SER A 563 -4.64 -3.70 1.66
CA SER A 563 -5.12 -2.82 2.72
C SER A 563 -6.18 -3.49 3.61
N HIS A 564 -5.76 -3.90 4.81
CA HIS A 564 -6.46 -4.89 5.63
C HIS A 564 -7.67 -4.34 6.39
N ILE A 565 -7.65 -3.04 6.70
CA ILE A 565 -8.70 -2.35 7.48
C ILE A 565 -9.36 -1.21 6.69
N THR A 566 -9.01 -1.08 5.41
CA THR A 566 -9.71 -0.33 4.39
C THR A 566 -10.66 -1.27 3.68
N GLU A 567 -11.93 -0.90 3.61
CA GLU A 567 -12.97 -1.81 3.12
C GLU A 567 -14.03 -1.08 2.32
N ASN A 568 -13.88 0.21 2.06
CA ASN A 568 -14.88 1.04 1.40
C ASN A 568 -15.02 0.71 -0.10
N CYS A 569 -16.17 1.06 -0.66
CA CYS A 569 -16.37 1.21 -2.10
C CYS A 569 -16.47 2.69 -2.45
N ARG A 570 -15.59 3.14 -3.33
CA ARG A 570 -15.49 4.52 -3.79
C ARG A 570 -15.70 4.62 -5.30
N ARG A 571 -16.58 5.50 -5.77
CA ARG A 571 -16.74 5.74 -7.22
C ARG A 571 -15.85 6.88 -7.68
N VAL A 572 -15.01 6.65 -8.68
CA VAL A 572 -14.11 7.66 -9.28
C VAL A 572 -14.29 7.65 -10.79
N LYS A 573 -14.68 8.80 -11.37
CA LYS A 573 -14.94 8.96 -12.81
C LYS A 573 -15.86 7.86 -13.38
N GLY A 574 -16.84 7.41 -12.59
CA GLY A 574 -17.82 6.38 -12.98
C GLY A 574 -17.43 4.91 -12.77
N VAL A 575 -16.20 4.63 -12.32
CA VAL A 575 -15.75 3.27 -11.96
C VAL A 575 -15.74 3.12 -10.44
N TRP A 576 -16.25 2.01 -9.91
CA TRP A 576 -16.22 1.70 -8.49
C TRP A 576 -14.92 0.98 -8.11
N MET A 577 -14.17 1.55 -7.17
CA MET A 577 -12.98 0.96 -6.55
C MET A 577 -13.40 0.40 -5.19
N CYS A 578 -13.36 -0.92 -5.00
CA CYS A 578 -13.89 -1.60 -3.83
C CYS A 578 -12.84 -2.47 -3.16
N PHE A 579 -12.60 -2.21 -1.88
CA PHE A 579 -11.70 -3.03 -1.06
C PHE A 579 -12.43 -4.23 -0.45
N GLY A 580 -11.77 -5.38 -0.36
CA GLY A 580 -12.32 -6.60 0.23
C GLY A 580 -12.53 -6.49 1.75
N GLY A 581 -11.57 -5.87 2.45
CA GLY A 581 -11.48 -5.87 3.91
C GLY A 581 -10.94 -7.20 4.46
N GLY A 582 -10.21 -7.15 5.58
CA GLY A 582 -9.51 -8.32 6.13
C GLY A 582 -10.45 -9.40 6.66
N GLY A 583 -10.39 -10.60 6.07
CA GLY A 583 -11.24 -11.75 6.38
C GLY A 583 -10.57 -12.86 7.21
N SER A 584 -9.31 -12.71 7.61
CA SER A 584 -8.53 -13.79 8.24
C SER A 584 -8.02 -13.43 9.63
N TYR A 585 -7.97 -14.40 10.54
CA TYR A 585 -7.36 -14.21 11.86
C TYR A 585 -5.83 -14.10 11.83
N SER A 586 -5.20 -14.50 10.72
CA SER A 586 -3.76 -14.39 10.49
C SER A 586 -3.39 -13.01 9.89
N GLY A 587 -4.32 -12.36 9.20
CA GLY A 587 -4.12 -11.03 8.63
C GLY A 587 -4.03 -9.94 9.71
N TYR A 588 -3.06 -9.03 9.58
CA TYR A 588 -2.94 -7.86 10.47
C TYR A 588 -4.20 -6.98 10.36
N GLY A 589 -4.55 -6.29 11.43
CA GLY A 589 -5.68 -5.38 11.41
C GLY A 589 -5.63 -4.44 12.61
N LYS A 590 -6.79 -4.25 13.25
CA LYS A 590 -6.92 -3.43 14.45
C LYS A 590 -7.93 -4.08 15.38
N VAL A 591 -7.61 -4.17 16.67
CA VAL A 591 -8.54 -4.70 17.69
C VAL A 591 -9.87 -3.95 17.62
N GLY A 592 -10.98 -4.70 17.48
CA GLY A 592 -12.33 -4.17 17.32
C GLY A 592 -12.74 -3.85 15.87
N PHE A 593 -11.93 -4.24 14.88
CA PHE A 593 -12.36 -4.30 13.49
C PHE A 593 -12.80 -5.73 13.17
N ASP A 594 -14.12 -5.93 13.06
CA ASP A 594 -14.69 -7.24 12.78
C ASP A 594 -14.19 -7.77 11.43
N ARG A 595 -13.76 -9.03 11.39
CA ARG A 595 -13.42 -9.72 10.13
C ARG A 595 -14.63 -9.71 9.20
N ARG A 596 -14.39 -9.55 7.90
CA ARG A 596 -15.48 -9.35 6.94
C ARG A 596 -15.16 -9.87 5.56
N PHE A 597 -16.20 -10.16 4.79
CA PHE A 597 -16.10 -10.62 3.41
C PHE A 597 -17.04 -9.82 2.54
N ARG A 598 -16.54 -9.36 1.39
CA ARG A 598 -17.33 -8.62 0.42
C ARG A 598 -18.02 -9.58 -0.54
N VAL A 599 -19.29 -9.33 -0.79
CA VAL A 599 -20.11 -10.09 -1.72
C VAL A 599 -20.59 -9.17 -2.83
N TYR A 600 -20.58 -9.69 -4.05
CA TYR A 600 -21.18 -9.06 -5.22
C TYR A 600 -22.29 -9.96 -5.75
N GLU A 601 -23.49 -9.42 -5.87
CA GLU A 601 -24.62 -10.08 -6.53
C GLU A 601 -24.87 -9.37 -7.84
N ILE A 602 -24.60 -10.09 -8.93
CA ILE A 602 -24.92 -9.67 -10.28
C ILE A 602 -26.29 -10.26 -10.61
N SER A 603 -27.24 -9.42 -10.97
CA SER A 603 -28.63 -9.81 -11.24
C SER A 603 -29.13 -9.16 -12.53
N GLU A 604 -30.33 -9.54 -12.96
CA GLU A 604 -30.92 -9.06 -14.22
C GLU A 604 -29.99 -9.38 -15.41
N TYR A 605 -29.45 -10.60 -15.44
CA TYR A 605 -28.59 -11.09 -16.53
C TYR A 605 -27.36 -10.21 -16.81
N GLY A 606 -26.79 -9.61 -15.75
CA GLY A 606 -25.60 -8.77 -15.84
C GLY A 606 -25.87 -7.26 -15.76
N GLU A 607 -27.13 -6.82 -15.80
CA GLU A 607 -27.47 -5.39 -15.81
C GLU A 607 -27.31 -4.70 -14.47
N LYS A 608 -27.47 -5.45 -13.36
CA LYS A 608 -27.42 -4.91 -12.01
C LYS A 608 -26.30 -5.54 -11.20
N ILE A 609 -25.48 -4.71 -10.56
CA ILE A 609 -24.42 -5.16 -9.63
C ILE A 609 -24.72 -4.54 -8.26
N ARG A 610 -24.99 -5.39 -7.27
CA ARG A 610 -25.18 -5.03 -5.86
C ARG A 610 -24.02 -5.58 -5.04
N THR A 611 -23.61 -4.88 -3.99
CA THR A 611 -22.58 -5.35 -3.07
C THR A 611 -22.98 -5.10 -1.62
N TRP A 612 -22.47 -5.95 -0.73
CA TRP A 612 -22.51 -5.78 0.71
C TRP A 612 -21.29 -6.47 1.33
N LYS A 613 -21.11 -6.30 2.64
CA LYS A 613 -20.16 -7.10 3.41
C LYS A 613 -20.88 -7.87 4.50
N ARG A 614 -20.41 -9.09 4.76
CA ARG A 614 -20.82 -9.89 5.90
C ARG A 614 -19.71 -9.88 6.95
N LEU A 615 -20.04 -9.49 8.17
CA LEU A 615 -19.11 -9.45 9.30
C LEU A 615 -19.01 -10.80 9.99
N GLU A 616 -17.93 -11.05 10.74
CA GLU A 616 -17.84 -12.17 11.66
C GLU A 616 -18.92 -12.05 12.74
N GLY A 617 -19.80 -13.04 12.81
CA GLY A 617 -20.87 -13.06 13.81
C GLY A 617 -20.34 -13.25 15.23
N VAL A 618 -20.98 -12.59 16.19
CA VAL A 618 -20.84 -12.90 17.63
C VAL A 618 -21.74 -14.08 18.02
N GLU A 619 -21.51 -14.72 19.18
CA GLU A 619 -22.27 -15.90 19.62
C GLU A 619 -23.81 -15.73 19.58
N ALA A 620 -24.32 -14.48 19.68
CA ALA A 620 -25.75 -14.16 19.60
C ALA A 620 -26.31 -14.09 18.17
N GLU A 621 -25.49 -13.81 17.16
CA GLU A 621 -25.87 -13.77 15.74
C GLU A 621 -24.78 -14.45 14.89
N PRO A 622 -24.73 -15.80 14.89
CA PRO A 622 -23.60 -16.56 14.37
C PRO A 622 -23.43 -16.47 12.84
N GLU A 623 -24.46 -16.04 12.10
CA GLU A 623 -24.41 -15.81 10.65
C GLU A 623 -23.81 -14.45 10.25
N GLY A 624 -23.52 -13.59 11.23
CA GLY A 624 -22.92 -12.27 10.99
C GLY A 624 -23.88 -11.23 10.43
N HIS A 625 -23.64 -9.95 10.78
CA HIS A 625 -24.43 -8.84 10.27
C HIS A 625 -24.00 -8.45 8.85
N VAL A 626 -24.97 -8.08 8.02
CA VAL A 626 -24.73 -7.48 6.70
C VAL A 626 -24.62 -5.96 6.84
N VAL A 627 -23.57 -5.39 6.26
CA VAL A 627 -23.30 -3.94 6.27
C VAL A 627 -22.98 -3.41 4.88
N ASP A 628 -23.17 -2.10 4.69
CA ASP A 628 -22.88 -1.36 3.45
C ASP A 628 -23.47 -1.98 2.18
N ASP A 629 -24.71 -2.44 2.32
CA ASP A 629 -25.53 -2.93 1.22
C ASP A 629 -25.90 -1.78 0.27
N MET A 630 -25.46 -1.90 -0.99
CA MET A 630 -25.67 -0.88 -2.01
C MET A 630 -25.70 -1.44 -3.43
N VAL A 631 -26.39 -0.73 -4.32
CA VAL A 631 -26.39 -1.01 -5.76
C VAL A 631 -25.35 -0.14 -6.46
N LEU A 632 -24.33 -0.77 -7.04
CA LEU A 632 -23.23 -0.11 -7.75
C LEU A 632 -23.61 0.25 -9.20
N VAL A 633 -24.32 -0.66 -9.87
CA VAL A 633 -24.66 -0.57 -11.30
C VAL A 633 -26.11 -1.03 -11.51
N GLY A 634 -26.80 -0.42 -12.47
CA GLY A 634 -28.16 -0.83 -12.88
C GLY A 634 -29.28 -0.09 -12.12
N PRO A 635 -30.51 -0.59 -12.20
CA PRO A 635 -31.66 0.02 -11.52
C PRO A 635 -31.43 0.17 -10.00
N GLY A 636 -31.60 1.39 -9.50
CA GLY A 636 -31.35 1.75 -8.10
C GLY A 636 -29.94 2.27 -7.81
N ALA A 637 -29.00 2.19 -8.77
CA ALA A 637 -27.70 2.84 -8.65
C ALA A 637 -27.79 4.37 -8.79
N THR A 638 -26.87 5.09 -8.15
CA THR A 638 -26.79 6.56 -8.30
C THR A 638 -26.36 6.92 -9.73
N PRO A 639 -27.08 7.79 -10.46
CA PRO A 639 -26.76 8.08 -11.86
C PRO A 639 -25.40 8.79 -12.00
N LEU A 640 -24.77 8.62 -13.17
CA LEU A 640 -23.71 9.48 -13.66
C LEU A 640 -24.34 10.83 -14.01
N ARG A 641 -23.66 11.94 -13.72
CA ARG A 641 -24.21 13.30 -13.76
C ARG A 641 -24.86 13.62 -15.13
N SER A 642 -26.18 13.43 -15.23
CA SER A 642 -27.05 13.99 -16.27
C SER A 642 -28.41 14.33 -15.67
N HIS A 643 -28.81 15.60 -15.86
CA HIS A 643 -30.10 16.21 -15.51
C HIS A 643 -30.62 16.06 -14.06
N ILE A 644 -30.51 17.14 -13.28
CA ILE A 644 -31.52 17.45 -12.26
C ILE A 644 -32.02 18.87 -12.52
N ASN A 645 -33.24 18.94 -13.06
CA ASN A 645 -34.06 20.13 -13.02
C ASN A 645 -34.41 20.46 -11.55
N ASN A 646 -34.40 21.76 -11.26
CA ASN A 646 -34.95 22.40 -10.07
C ASN A 646 -36.07 21.60 -9.40
N LEU A 647 -35.94 21.35 -8.08
CA LEU A 647 -37.05 21.47 -7.15
C LEU A 647 -36.54 21.72 -5.72
N ALA A 648 -37.15 22.74 -5.14
CA ALA A 648 -36.82 23.44 -3.92
C ALA A 648 -36.85 22.58 -2.63
N SER A 649 -36.01 23.01 -1.69
CA SER A 649 -36.25 23.08 -0.25
C SER A 649 -36.84 21.85 0.47
N ARG A 650 -36.04 21.25 1.36
CA ARG A 650 -36.45 21.03 2.75
C ARG A 650 -35.22 20.92 3.64
N LYS A 651 -35.13 21.87 4.58
CA LYS A 651 -34.32 21.75 5.79
C LYS A 651 -34.88 20.59 6.59
N GLU A 652 -34.03 19.69 7.05
CA GLU A 652 -34.21 19.04 8.34
C GLU A 652 -32.85 18.54 8.84
N SER A 653 -32.48 19.06 10.00
CA SER A 653 -31.42 18.57 10.87
C SER A 653 -31.85 17.24 11.48
N ILE A 654 -30.94 16.27 11.59
CA ILE A 654 -30.88 15.34 12.72
C ILE A 654 -29.41 14.92 12.91
N TYR A 655 -28.97 15.05 14.16
CA TYR A 655 -27.68 14.64 14.70
C TYR A 655 -27.54 13.11 14.71
N SER A 656 -26.32 12.61 14.47
CA SER A 656 -25.88 11.29 14.92
C SER A 656 -24.56 11.49 15.68
N ALA A 657 -24.67 11.53 17.00
CA ALA A 657 -23.56 11.30 17.92
C ALA A 657 -23.49 9.79 18.25
N ASN A 658 -22.30 9.33 18.63
CA ASN A 658 -21.83 8.01 19.11
C ASN A 658 -20.69 7.53 18.18
N ASN A 659 -19.48 7.16 18.62
CA ASN A 659 -19.05 6.74 19.94
C ASN A 659 -17.59 7.16 20.18
N GLU A 660 -17.35 7.51 21.42
CA GLU A 660 -16.25 8.34 21.83
C GLU A 660 -15.09 7.46 22.39
N ALA A 661 -14.07 7.11 21.59
CA ALA A 661 -12.69 6.83 22.08
C ALA A 661 -11.48 6.93 21.07
N ASN A 662 -11.60 7.55 19.88
CA ASN A 662 -10.50 7.66 18.88
C ASN A 662 -10.41 9.07 18.21
N TRP A 663 -10.32 10.15 18.98
CA TRP A 663 -10.83 11.46 18.50
C TRP A 663 -9.89 12.35 17.68
N ILE A 664 -8.59 12.11 17.63
CA ILE A 664 -7.67 12.98 16.87
C ILE A 664 -7.23 12.24 15.61
N PRO A 665 -7.66 12.65 14.40
CA PRO A 665 -7.23 11.99 13.18
C PRO A 665 -5.72 12.17 12.97
N THR A 666 -5.09 11.16 12.39
CA THR A 666 -3.66 11.18 12.05
C THR A 666 -3.36 12.13 10.90
N SER A 667 -4.34 12.38 10.03
CA SER A 667 -4.28 13.39 8.96
C SER A 667 -5.16 14.61 9.25
N GLN A 668 -4.66 15.79 8.87
CA GLN A 668 -5.34 17.08 8.99
C GLN A 668 -6.00 17.40 10.36
N PRO A 669 -5.35 17.13 11.52
CA PRO A 669 -5.97 17.28 12.85
C PRO A 669 -6.46 18.71 13.17
N TRP A 670 -5.89 19.73 12.52
CA TRP A 670 -6.32 21.12 12.68
C TRP A 670 -7.74 21.37 12.18
N LEU A 671 -8.24 20.60 11.21
CA LEU A 671 -9.62 20.73 10.73
C LEU A 671 -10.60 20.25 11.80
N VAL A 672 -10.27 19.16 12.51
CA VAL A 672 -11.05 18.66 13.63
C VAL A 672 -10.98 19.61 14.81
N PHE A 673 -9.80 20.18 15.12
CA PHE A 673 -9.70 21.21 16.15
C PHE A 673 -10.49 22.48 15.82
N ASP A 674 -10.58 22.88 14.55
CA ASP A 674 -11.44 23.99 14.12
C ASP A 674 -12.94 23.66 14.30
N GLN A 675 -13.35 22.44 13.96
CA GLN A 675 -14.71 21.96 14.22
C GLN A 675 -15.04 21.95 15.72
N TRP A 676 -14.15 21.41 16.54
CA TRP A 676 -14.28 21.39 18.00
C TRP A 676 -14.23 22.77 18.62
N THR A 677 -13.47 23.70 18.06
CA THR A 677 -13.49 25.10 18.48
C THR A 677 -14.88 25.71 18.28
N LYS A 678 -15.53 25.40 17.15
CA LYS A 678 -16.91 25.86 16.89
C LYS A 678 -17.92 25.19 17.82
N GLN A 679 -17.69 23.94 18.20
CA GLN A 679 -18.59 23.16 19.04
C GLN A 679 -18.43 23.46 20.55
N TYR A 680 -17.21 23.39 21.08
CA TYR A 680 -16.90 23.49 22.51
C TYR A 680 -16.45 24.89 22.93
N GLY A 681 -16.21 25.78 21.96
CA GLY A 681 -15.84 27.17 22.20
C GLY A 681 -14.34 27.47 22.05
N PRO A 682 -13.92 28.70 22.36
CA PRO A 682 -12.59 29.21 22.03
C PRO A 682 -11.45 28.54 22.81
N ILE A 683 -11.77 27.84 23.91
CA ILE A 683 -10.85 27.07 24.74
C ILE A 683 -11.56 25.78 25.16
N PHE A 684 -10.96 24.62 24.89
CA PHE A 684 -11.50 23.33 25.32
C PHE A 684 -10.40 22.40 25.86
N TYR A 685 -10.77 21.28 26.47
CA TYR A 685 -9.88 20.34 27.14
C TYR A 685 -10.02 18.94 26.53
N LEU A 686 -8.91 18.21 26.47
CA LEU A 686 -8.76 16.83 26.00
C LEU A 686 -7.82 16.08 26.96
N ASN A 687 -7.98 14.76 27.07
CA ASN A 687 -6.97 13.89 27.68
C ASN A 687 -6.45 12.93 26.61
N ILE A 688 -5.14 12.99 26.33
CA ILE A 688 -4.48 12.16 25.31
C ILE A 688 -3.60 11.14 26.05
N ALA A 689 -4.10 9.93 26.27
CA ALA A 689 -3.38 8.85 26.95
C ALA A 689 -2.75 9.30 28.30
N GLY A 690 -3.56 9.91 29.18
CA GLY A 690 -3.13 10.40 30.49
C GLY A 690 -2.42 11.76 30.46
N GLN A 691 -2.34 12.37 29.28
CA GLN A 691 -1.83 13.72 29.10
C GLN A 691 -3.01 14.68 28.95
N ASP A 692 -3.35 15.40 30.01
CA ASP A 692 -4.30 16.51 29.87
C ASP A 692 -3.78 17.54 28.86
N THR A 693 -4.69 18.11 28.09
CA THR A 693 -4.36 18.90 26.92
C THR A 693 -5.46 19.93 26.72
N ILE A 694 -5.16 21.20 26.89
CA ILE A 694 -6.09 22.28 26.55
C ILE A 694 -5.98 22.56 25.03
N VAL A 695 -6.93 23.23 24.40
CA VAL A 695 -6.82 23.67 23.00
C VAL A 695 -7.41 25.08 22.93
N LEU A 696 -6.74 25.99 22.22
CA LEU A 696 -7.10 27.38 21.96
C LEU A 696 -7.49 27.52 20.49
N GLY A 697 -8.78 27.59 20.25
CA GLY A 697 -9.32 27.65 18.91
C GLY A 697 -9.30 29.03 18.26
N THR A 698 -9.08 30.10 19.04
CA THR A 698 -9.23 31.48 18.54
C THR A 698 -7.98 32.33 18.75
N HIS A 699 -7.80 33.30 17.86
CA HIS A 699 -6.72 34.31 17.95
C HIS A 699 -6.72 35.01 19.31
N LYS A 700 -7.88 35.46 19.78
CA LYS A 700 -8.02 36.20 21.04
C LYS A 700 -7.59 35.35 22.24
N ALA A 701 -8.04 34.10 22.33
CA ALA A 701 -7.64 33.19 23.40
C ALA A 701 -6.12 32.94 23.38
N ALA A 702 -5.53 32.77 22.19
CA ALA A 702 -4.09 32.61 22.04
C ALA A 702 -3.33 33.87 22.48
N ALA A 703 -3.72 35.07 22.05
CA ALA A 703 -3.06 36.32 22.45
C ALA A 703 -3.18 36.59 23.97
N ASP A 704 -4.36 36.37 24.55
CA ASP A 704 -4.61 36.59 25.99
C ASP A 704 -3.74 35.70 26.88
N LEU A 705 -3.52 34.45 26.47
CA LEU A 705 -2.69 33.52 27.23
C LEU A 705 -1.22 33.65 26.83
N LEU A 706 -0.88 33.52 25.55
CA LEU A 706 0.52 33.42 25.13
C LEU A 706 1.31 34.72 25.12
N ASP A 707 0.66 35.84 24.87
CA ASP A 707 1.34 37.13 24.91
C ASP A 707 1.14 37.80 26.27
N ARG A 708 -0.11 38.08 26.64
CA ARG A 708 -0.40 38.86 27.86
C ARG A 708 -0.02 38.12 29.14
N ARG A 709 -0.07 36.78 29.11
CA ARG A 709 0.32 35.90 30.22
C ARG A 709 1.53 35.02 29.89
N ALA A 710 2.41 35.49 28.99
CA ALA A 710 3.58 34.74 28.51
C ALA A 710 4.46 34.16 29.64
N ASN A 711 4.55 34.84 30.80
CA ASN A 711 5.34 34.37 31.94
C ASN A 711 4.86 33.03 32.53
N ILE A 712 3.58 32.70 32.36
CA ILE A 712 2.97 31.47 32.87
C ILE A 712 3.01 30.36 31.81
N TYR A 713 2.99 30.74 30.53
CA TYR A 713 2.58 29.88 29.42
C TYR A 713 3.65 29.69 28.33
N SER A 714 4.90 30.08 28.60
CA SER A 714 6.03 29.98 27.64
C SER A 714 6.94 28.75 27.81
N ASP A 715 6.59 27.81 28.71
CA ASP A 715 7.39 26.60 28.92
C ASP A 715 7.08 25.51 27.87
N ARG A 716 7.92 24.48 27.81
CA ARG A 716 7.80 23.36 26.88
C ARG A 716 7.60 22.02 27.63
N PRO A 717 6.90 21.07 27.00
CA PRO A 717 6.94 19.67 27.40
C PRO A 717 8.35 19.13 27.54
N ASP A 718 8.49 18.11 28.37
CA ASP A 718 9.65 17.22 28.32
C ASP A 718 9.51 16.31 27.08
N TYR A 719 10.37 16.50 26.08
CA TYR A 719 10.45 15.69 24.85
C TYR A 719 11.59 14.70 24.99
N ILE A 720 11.33 13.53 25.56
CA ILE A 720 12.37 12.60 26.01
C ILE A 720 13.31 12.19 24.86
N VAL A 721 12.76 11.81 23.70
CA VAL A 721 13.56 11.36 22.56
C VAL A 721 14.31 12.51 21.90
N LEU A 722 13.65 13.67 21.73
CA LEU A 722 14.27 14.86 21.15
C LEU A 722 15.40 15.42 22.02
N ASN A 723 15.19 15.39 23.34
CA ASN A 723 16.17 15.83 24.33
C ASN A 723 17.39 14.90 24.33
N MET A 724 17.22 13.59 24.12
CA MET A 724 18.35 12.67 23.91
C MET A 724 19.08 12.92 22.59
N LEU A 725 18.34 13.22 21.51
CA LEU A 725 18.89 13.48 20.18
C LEU A 725 19.69 14.80 20.10
N THR A 726 19.44 15.73 21.02
CA THR A 726 20.06 17.06 21.05
C THR A 726 20.82 17.36 22.35
N SER A 727 20.87 16.42 23.29
CA SER A 727 21.37 16.61 24.65
C SER A 727 20.81 17.87 25.34
N ASP A 728 19.50 18.13 25.19
CA ASP A 728 18.79 19.32 25.69
C ASP A 728 19.29 20.68 25.16
N MET A 729 20.21 20.69 24.19
CA MET A 729 20.84 21.93 23.70
C MET A 729 20.00 22.67 22.66
N HIS A 730 18.99 22.01 22.08
CA HIS A 730 18.14 22.63 21.06
C HIS A 730 17.11 23.59 21.66
N TRP A 731 17.43 24.89 21.63
CA TRP A 731 16.67 25.92 22.35
C TRP A 731 15.23 26.13 21.86
N GLY A 732 14.88 25.73 20.64
CA GLY A 732 13.51 25.83 20.13
C GLY A 732 12.49 24.99 20.91
N PHE A 733 12.93 23.83 21.40
CA PHE A 733 12.11 22.81 22.08
C PHE A 733 12.48 22.65 23.56
N ALA A 734 13.65 23.15 23.98
CA ALA A 734 14.08 23.13 25.37
C ALA A 734 13.09 23.85 26.30
N ARG A 735 12.99 23.35 27.54
CA ARG A 735 12.20 23.93 28.63
C ARG A 735 12.75 25.29 29.06
N LEU A 736 11.91 26.09 29.73
CA LEU A 736 12.26 27.41 30.20
C LEU A 736 13.20 27.31 31.42
N ASN A 737 14.50 27.34 31.16
CA ASN A 737 15.55 27.38 32.17
C ASN A 737 16.54 28.52 31.87
N ASP A 738 17.60 28.66 32.68
CA ASP A 738 18.56 29.74 32.48
C ASP A 738 19.42 29.57 31.23
N LEU A 739 19.70 28.32 30.83
CA LEU A 739 20.35 28.00 29.55
C LEU A 739 19.53 28.55 28.37
N TRP A 740 18.25 28.21 28.31
CA TRP A 740 17.34 28.71 27.26
C TRP A 740 17.29 30.24 27.22
N LYS A 741 17.22 30.91 28.38
CA LYS A 741 17.18 32.39 28.44
C LYS A 741 18.46 33.00 27.87
N ARG A 742 19.63 32.41 28.14
CA ARG A 742 20.91 32.85 27.57
C ARG A 742 20.93 32.64 26.06
N GLN A 743 20.70 31.42 25.59
CA GLN A 743 20.68 31.09 24.15
C GLN A 743 19.70 31.99 23.39
N ARG A 744 18.47 32.11 23.88
CA ARG A 744 17.40 32.94 23.26
C ARG A 744 17.79 34.41 23.16
N ARG A 745 18.46 34.97 24.18
CA ARG A 745 18.91 36.37 24.20
C ARG A 745 20.00 36.60 23.15
N ARG A 746 21.04 35.77 23.15
CA ARG A 746 22.17 35.92 22.22
C ARG A 746 21.72 35.79 20.76
N VAL A 747 20.85 34.82 20.46
CA VAL A 747 20.27 34.68 19.11
C VAL A 747 19.36 35.84 18.75
N HIS A 748 18.59 36.39 19.71
CA HIS A 748 17.75 37.56 19.44
C HIS A 748 18.58 38.80 19.10
N GLU A 749 19.69 39.03 19.78
CA GLU A 749 20.61 40.12 19.46
C GLU A 749 21.23 39.95 18.07
N ALA A 750 21.52 38.71 17.67
CA ALA A 750 22.07 38.41 16.34
C ALA A 750 21.06 38.54 15.19
N LEU A 751 19.75 38.42 15.45
CA LEU A 751 18.69 38.34 14.41
C LEU A 751 17.58 39.40 14.53
N ARG A 752 17.71 40.38 15.44
CA ARG A 752 16.77 41.50 15.56
C ARG A 752 16.69 42.30 14.26
N ALA A 753 15.59 43.02 14.05
CA ALA A 753 15.30 43.75 12.81
C ALA A 753 16.47 44.62 12.29
N GLN A 754 17.15 45.36 13.18
CA GLN A 754 18.30 46.19 12.78
C GLN A 754 19.49 45.37 12.26
N THR A 755 19.77 44.25 12.92
CA THR A 755 20.89 43.37 12.61
C THR A 755 20.60 42.47 11.42
N ALA A 756 19.32 42.16 11.16
CA ALA A 756 18.89 41.39 10.00
C ALA A 756 19.29 42.05 8.66
N LYS A 757 19.43 43.39 8.62
CA LYS A 757 19.87 44.15 7.44
C LYS A 757 21.30 43.83 7.01
N GLU A 758 22.15 43.37 7.94
CA GLU A 758 23.52 42.97 7.63
C GLU A 758 23.58 41.71 6.74
N TYR A 759 22.47 40.97 6.61
CA TYR A 759 22.37 39.74 5.81
C TYR A 759 21.79 39.96 4.41
N PHE A 760 21.39 41.19 4.05
CA PHE A 760 20.79 41.50 2.75
C PHE A 760 21.62 41.02 1.57
N GLY A 761 22.94 41.20 1.63
CA GLY A 761 23.85 40.74 0.58
C GLY A 761 23.76 39.22 0.34
N TYR A 762 23.69 38.41 1.40
CA TYR A 762 23.52 36.95 1.26
C TYR A 762 22.17 36.59 0.64
N GLN A 763 21.10 37.27 1.04
CA GLN A 763 19.74 37.01 0.55
C GLN A 763 19.59 37.36 -0.93
N GLU A 764 20.18 38.48 -1.36
CA GLU A 764 20.22 38.85 -2.78
C GLU A 764 21.07 37.88 -3.60
N THR A 765 22.26 37.52 -3.10
CA THR A 765 23.15 36.57 -3.78
C THR A 765 22.47 35.22 -3.99
N GLU A 766 21.81 34.68 -2.98
CA GLU A 766 21.08 33.42 -3.12
C GLU A 766 19.86 33.54 -4.03
N SER A 767 19.22 34.71 -4.09
CA SER A 767 18.12 34.97 -5.02
C SER A 767 18.60 34.96 -6.47
N VAL A 768 19.80 35.50 -6.76
CA VAL A 768 20.41 35.45 -8.09
C VAL A 768 20.70 34.00 -8.51
N ILE A 769 21.34 33.22 -7.63
CA ILE A 769 21.68 31.81 -7.92
C ILE A 769 20.41 30.98 -8.12
N MET A 770 19.42 31.14 -7.24
CA MET A 770 18.13 30.46 -7.35
C MET A 770 17.46 30.81 -8.69
N LEU A 771 17.45 32.09 -9.07
CA LEU A 771 16.82 32.51 -10.32
C LEU A 771 17.53 31.96 -11.56
N ASP A 772 18.86 31.96 -11.57
CA ASP A 772 19.66 31.35 -12.65
C ASP A 772 19.37 29.85 -12.81
N GLN A 773 19.23 29.14 -11.69
CA GLN A 773 18.84 27.73 -11.70
C GLN A 773 17.41 27.52 -12.19
N MET A 774 16.47 28.40 -11.81
CA MET A 774 15.10 28.36 -12.31
C MET A 774 15.00 28.62 -13.82
N LEU A 775 15.93 29.41 -14.38
CA LEU A 775 15.98 29.68 -15.82
C LEU A 775 16.64 28.55 -16.61
N THR A 776 17.59 27.84 -16.00
CA THR A 776 18.34 26.75 -16.65
C THR A 776 17.68 25.40 -16.49
N ASP A 777 17.07 25.13 -15.34
CA ASP A 777 16.42 23.87 -14.97
C ASP A 777 15.12 24.13 -14.18
N PRO A 778 14.06 24.63 -14.85
CA PRO A 778 12.79 24.96 -14.20
C PRO A 778 12.02 23.74 -13.65
N GLU A 779 12.28 22.53 -14.14
CA GLU A 779 11.55 21.32 -13.74
C GLU A 779 11.84 20.94 -12.29
N ASN A 780 13.07 21.17 -11.81
CA ASN A 780 13.52 20.84 -10.46
C ASN A 780 13.39 22.01 -9.45
N PHE A 781 12.41 22.90 -9.64
CA PHE A 781 12.24 24.12 -8.83
C PHE A 781 12.14 23.87 -7.31
N LEU A 782 11.57 22.74 -6.87
CA LEU A 782 11.49 22.40 -5.44
C LEU A 782 12.87 22.14 -4.83
N ASP A 783 13.77 21.49 -5.58
CA ASP A 783 15.14 21.21 -5.15
C ASP A 783 15.97 22.49 -5.13
N HIS A 784 15.77 23.39 -6.09
CA HIS A 784 16.41 24.71 -6.11
C HIS A 784 15.98 25.55 -4.89
N PHE A 785 14.71 25.50 -4.47
CA PHE A 785 14.27 26.15 -3.24
C PHE A 785 14.90 25.54 -1.99
N GLN A 786 14.99 24.21 -1.93
CA GLN A 786 15.63 23.53 -0.81
C GLN A 786 17.12 23.87 -0.72
N ARG A 787 17.84 23.91 -1.86
CA ARG A 787 19.23 24.36 -1.94
C ARG A 787 19.37 25.83 -1.53
N ALA A 788 18.60 26.73 -2.13
CA ALA A 788 18.68 28.18 -1.87
C ALA A 788 18.45 28.49 -0.38
N SER A 789 17.41 27.90 0.21
CA SER A 789 17.09 28.07 1.64
C SER A 789 18.20 27.50 2.54
N THR A 790 18.72 26.32 2.20
CA THR A 790 19.78 25.66 2.97
C THR A 790 21.10 26.45 2.90
N SER A 791 21.48 26.87 1.69
CA SER A 791 22.68 27.64 1.42
C SER A 791 22.63 29.01 2.10
N LEU A 792 21.52 29.74 1.94
CA LEU A 792 21.29 31.02 2.61
C LEU A 792 21.43 30.90 4.12
N THR A 793 20.85 29.85 4.71
CA THR A 793 20.93 29.64 6.14
C THR A 793 22.35 29.31 6.59
N LEU A 794 23.14 28.56 5.81
CA LEU A 794 24.57 28.35 6.09
C LEU A 794 25.37 29.65 6.00
N SER A 795 25.10 30.51 5.02
CA SER A 795 25.75 31.82 4.88
C SER A 795 25.42 32.73 6.06
N ILE A 796 24.16 32.82 6.47
CA ILE A 796 23.74 33.66 7.62
C ILE A 796 24.28 33.11 8.94
N VAL A 797 24.23 31.80 9.14
CA VAL A 797 24.60 31.19 10.42
C VAL A 797 26.12 31.07 10.57
N TYR A 798 26.83 30.62 9.53
CA TYR A 798 28.26 30.30 9.61
C TYR A 798 29.14 31.18 8.70
N GLY A 799 28.59 32.10 7.91
CA GLY A 799 29.37 32.91 6.98
C GLY A 799 29.98 32.08 5.84
N TRP A 800 29.31 30.99 5.47
CA TRP A 800 29.73 30.14 4.36
C TRP A 800 29.48 30.79 3.00
N SER A 801 30.34 30.48 2.04
CA SER A 801 30.10 30.82 0.63
C SER A 801 28.83 30.11 0.12
N PRO A 802 28.08 30.74 -0.80
CA PRO A 802 26.93 30.14 -1.45
C PRO A 802 27.24 28.77 -2.06
N LEU A 803 26.36 27.79 -1.83
CA LEU A 803 26.41 26.49 -2.46
C LEU A 803 25.78 26.57 -3.85
N LEU A 804 26.56 26.21 -4.87
CA LEU A 804 26.10 26.23 -6.27
C LEU A 804 25.34 24.95 -6.67
N ASN A 805 25.66 23.82 -6.04
CA ASN A 805 25.10 22.51 -6.39
C ASN A 805 24.20 21.98 -5.26
N SER A 806 23.09 21.35 -5.65
CA SER A 806 22.16 20.66 -4.75
C SER A 806 22.74 19.40 -4.10
N ASP A 807 23.73 18.75 -4.74
CA ASP A 807 24.37 17.50 -4.27
C ASP A 807 25.45 17.69 -3.20
N HIS A 808 25.63 18.91 -2.67
CA HIS A 808 26.71 19.14 -1.72
C HIS A 808 26.53 18.26 -0.46
N PRO A 809 27.54 17.48 -0.03
CA PRO A 809 27.39 16.47 1.04
C PRO A 809 26.86 17.00 2.38
N ILE A 810 27.05 18.30 2.65
CA ILE A 810 26.54 18.97 3.86
C ILE A 810 25.00 19.00 3.88
N ILE A 811 24.36 19.18 2.72
CA ILE A 811 22.91 19.24 2.57
C ILE A 811 22.33 17.89 2.97
N TRP A 812 22.86 16.80 2.41
CA TRP A 812 22.42 15.44 2.74
C TRP A 812 22.64 15.10 4.23
N LYS A 813 23.82 15.40 4.79
CA LYS A 813 24.12 15.10 6.21
C LYS A 813 23.13 15.79 7.17
N ILE A 814 22.75 17.02 6.84
CA ILE A 814 21.80 17.80 7.65
C ILE A 814 20.37 17.30 7.43
N ASP A 815 19.96 17.04 6.18
CA ASP A 815 18.61 16.55 5.88
C ASP A 815 18.30 15.25 6.62
N GLN A 816 19.27 14.32 6.65
CA GLN A 816 19.17 13.07 7.42
C GLN A 816 18.94 13.31 8.92
N PHE A 817 19.57 14.35 9.48
CA PHE A 817 19.33 14.73 10.87
C PHE A 817 17.97 15.42 11.06
N ASN A 818 17.62 16.36 10.18
CA ASN A 818 16.34 17.07 10.21
C ASN A 818 15.17 16.09 10.19
N ARG A 819 15.19 15.08 9.31
CA ARG A 819 14.13 14.06 9.25
C ARG A 819 13.91 13.37 10.60
N LYS A 820 14.98 12.95 11.28
CA LYS A 820 14.90 12.34 12.62
C LYS A 820 14.45 13.35 13.69
N PHE A 821 14.97 14.57 13.62
CA PHE A 821 14.60 15.66 14.53
C PHE A 821 13.10 15.97 14.45
N PHE A 822 12.55 16.12 13.24
CA PHE A 822 11.12 16.43 13.03
C PHE A 822 10.21 15.28 13.47
N VAL A 823 10.58 14.02 13.23
CA VAL A 823 9.84 12.86 13.76
C VAL A 823 9.81 12.88 15.29
N ALA A 824 10.95 13.14 15.94
CA ALA A 824 11.03 13.25 17.41
C ALA A 824 10.31 14.47 17.99
N ALA A 825 10.13 15.54 17.20
CA ALA A 825 9.44 16.75 17.60
C ALA A 825 7.90 16.66 17.47
N VAL A 826 7.38 15.72 16.67
CA VAL A 826 5.93 15.50 16.52
C VAL A 826 5.37 14.86 17.81
N PRO A 827 4.36 15.47 18.46
CA PRO A 827 3.73 14.89 19.64
C PRO A 827 3.12 13.52 19.33
N GLY A 828 3.46 12.50 20.13
CA GLY A 828 2.90 11.14 20.00
C GLY A 828 3.70 10.19 19.11
N SER A 829 4.80 10.63 18.47
CA SER A 829 5.66 9.76 17.65
C SER A 829 6.33 8.62 18.43
N PHE A 830 6.49 8.78 19.75
CA PHE A 830 7.10 7.77 20.61
C PHE A 830 6.26 7.57 21.87
N TRP A 831 5.98 6.31 22.22
CA TRP A 831 5.19 5.96 23.40
C TRP A 831 5.74 6.57 24.69
N VAL A 832 7.07 6.63 24.83
CA VAL A 832 7.75 7.19 26.01
C VAL A 832 7.36 8.65 26.31
N GLU A 833 6.85 9.39 25.33
CA GLU A 833 6.42 10.79 25.47
C GLU A 833 5.07 10.95 26.20
N PHE A 834 4.26 9.89 26.29
CA PHE A 834 2.98 9.90 27.01
C PHE A 834 3.20 9.67 28.51
N ASN A 835 2.42 10.39 29.33
CA ASN A 835 2.55 10.36 30.79
C ASN A 835 2.52 8.94 31.39
N TYR A 836 1.65 8.05 30.90
CA TYR A 836 1.55 6.67 31.40
C TYR A 836 2.77 5.80 31.06
N PHE A 837 3.55 6.16 30.03
CA PHE A 837 4.64 5.34 29.50
C PHE A 837 6.02 5.96 29.72
N LYS A 838 6.13 7.05 30.48
CA LYS A 838 7.43 7.67 30.82
C LYS A 838 8.37 6.74 31.56
N TRP A 839 7.88 5.70 32.23
CA TRP A 839 8.71 4.68 32.87
C TRP A 839 9.59 3.93 31.86
N MET A 840 9.21 3.90 30.57
CA MET A 840 10.00 3.30 29.49
C MET A 840 11.37 3.95 29.33
N ARG A 841 11.56 5.20 29.80
CA ARG A 841 12.88 5.87 29.79
C ARG A 841 13.92 5.15 30.65
N TYR A 842 13.48 4.36 31.62
CA TYR A 842 14.34 3.60 32.54
C TYR A 842 14.62 2.18 32.04
N LEU A 843 14.03 1.76 30.91
CA LEU A 843 14.31 0.44 30.34
C LEU A 843 15.79 0.32 29.93
N PRO A 844 16.37 -0.89 30.04
CA PRO A 844 17.74 -1.15 29.60
C PRO A 844 17.97 -0.74 28.13
N ARG A 845 19.16 -0.18 27.86
CA ARG A 845 19.54 0.35 26.53
C ARG A 845 19.36 -0.65 25.39
N TRP A 846 19.52 -1.95 25.63
CA TRP A 846 19.37 -3.01 24.61
C TRP A 846 17.91 -3.26 24.21
N MET A 847 16.93 -2.88 25.03
CA MET A 847 15.49 -3.00 24.71
C MET A 847 14.94 -1.79 23.94
N CYS A 848 15.62 -0.64 24.00
CA CYS A 848 15.11 0.61 23.43
C CYS A 848 15.86 1.00 22.16
N ALA A 849 15.36 0.57 20.99
CA ALA A 849 15.93 0.93 19.70
C ALA A 849 15.95 2.47 19.48
N TRP A 850 14.86 3.15 19.82
CA TRP A 850 14.75 4.62 19.74
C TRP A 850 15.82 5.35 20.56
N ARG A 851 16.21 4.80 21.72
CA ARG A 851 17.23 5.37 22.59
C ARG A 851 18.62 5.22 21.98
N ARG A 852 18.95 4.02 21.48
CA ARG A 852 20.23 3.77 20.82
C ARG A 852 20.39 4.67 19.59
N ASP A 853 19.35 4.76 18.78
CA ASP A 853 19.34 5.59 17.57
C ASP A 853 19.51 7.08 17.88
N ALA A 854 18.83 7.60 18.90
CA ALA A 854 18.96 9.00 19.34
C ALA A 854 20.37 9.30 19.85
N GLU A 855 20.92 8.45 20.72
CA GLU A 855 22.28 8.61 21.28
C GLU A 855 23.38 8.54 20.20
N GLU A 856 23.25 7.63 19.23
CA GLU A 856 24.20 7.50 18.12
C GLU A 856 24.11 8.67 17.15
N THR A 857 22.88 9.09 16.83
CA THR A 857 22.62 10.25 15.96
C THR A 857 23.20 11.52 16.59
N PHE A 858 23.00 11.73 17.89
CA PHE A 858 23.58 12.86 18.63
C PHE A 858 25.10 12.92 18.47
N LYS A 859 25.81 11.79 18.66
CA LYS A 859 27.28 11.73 18.51
C LYS A 859 27.71 12.14 17.11
N ARG A 860 27.08 11.58 16.08
CA ARG A 860 27.45 11.83 14.67
C ARG A 860 27.21 13.29 14.26
N VAL A 861 26.08 13.84 14.68
CA VAL A 861 25.65 15.19 14.27
C VAL A 861 26.43 16.25 15.02
N THR A 862 26.71 16.05 16.31
CA THR A 862 27.54 16.95 17.11
C THR A 862 28.90 17.19 16.44
N VAL A 863 29.57 16.13 15.98
CA VAL A 863 30.86 16.25 15.27
C VAL A 863 30.75 17.15 14.04
N THR A 864 29.64 17.05 13.30
CA THR A 864 29.41 17.88 12.10
C THR A 864 29.16 19.34 12.48
N LEU A 865 28.30 19.59 13.47
CA LEU A 865 27.91 20.94 13.91
C LEU A 865 29.05 21.70 14.59
N GLU A 866 29.81 21.01 15.44
CA GLU A 866 31.02 21.56 16.04
C GLU A 866 32.06 21.85 14.97
N GLY A 867 32.23 20.97 13.98
CA GLY A 867 33.15 21.19 12.85
C GLY A 867 32.87 22.51 12.13
N LEU A 868 31.60 22.81 11.83
CA LEU A 868 31.20 24.09 11.22
C LEU A 868 31.57 25.30 12.09
N SER A 869 31.38 25.19 13.40
CA SER A 869 31.68 26.27 14.35
C SER A 869 33.19 26.43 14.58
N VAL A 870 33.95 25.33 14.54
CA VAL A 870 35.42 25.33 14.60
C VAL A 870 35.99 26.05 13.39
N ASP A 871 35.42 25.83 12.20
CA ASP A 871 35.89 26.52 10.99
C ASP A 871 35.58 28.02 11.02
N VAL A 872 34.45 28.43 11.62
CA VAL A 872 34.19 29.86 11.92
C VAL A 872 35.24 30.41 12.89
N GLN A 873 35.56 29.69 13.97
CA GLN A 873 36.55 30.14 14.94
C GLN A 873 37.93 30.33 14.29
N LYS A 874 38.38 29.37 13.46
CA LYS A 874 39.65 29.48 12.71
C LYS A 874 39.66 30.71 11.79
N ARG A 875 38.52 31.04 11.18
CA ARG A 875 38.34 32.22 10.32
C ARG A 875 38.46 33.52 11.12
N ILE A 876 37.81 33.59 12.28
CA ILE A 876 37.96 34.70 13.24
C ILE A 876 39.42 34.88 13.65
N ASP A 877 40.10 33.80 14.02
CA ASP A 877 41.50 33.84 14.48
C ASP A 877 42.46 34.34 13.39
N ARG A 878 42.11 34.15 12.11
CA ARG A 878 42.87 34.61 10.93
C ARG A 878 42.52 36.02 10.48
N GLY A 879 41.51 36.66 11.08
CA GLY A 879 41.02 37.98 10.68
C GLY A 879 40.07 37.99 9.48
N ASP A 880 39.60 36.82 9.04
CA ASP A 880 38.68 36.63 7.91
C ASP A 880 37.28 36.26 8.45
N ASP A 881 36.61 37.21 9.11
CA ASP A 881 35.36 36.98 9.86
C ASP A 881 34.14 37.59 9.14
N PRO A 882 33.53 36.86 8.17
CA PRO A 882 32.28 37.30 7.55
C PRO A 882 31.15 37.34 8.58
N THR A 883 30.31 38.37 8.49
CA THR A 883 29.18 38.60 9.41
C THR A 883 28.27 37.38 9.46
N SER A 884 28.26 36.68 10.60
CA SER A 884 27.46 35.47 10.79
C SER A 884 26.92 35.38 12.22
N VAL A 885 25.85 34.60 12.42
CA VAL A 885 25.28 34.35 13.75
C VAL A 885 26.31 33.64 14.63
N CYS A 886 26.93 32.58 14.13
CA CYS A 886 27.95 31.80 14.84
C CYS A 886 29.16 32.68 15.19
N GLY A 887 29.63 33.54 14.27
CA GLY A 887 30.72 34.46 14.55
C GLY A 887 30.39 35.43 15.69
N LYS A 888 29.19 36.03 15.67
CA LYS A 888 28.70 36.87 16.78
C LYS A 888 28.59 36.12 18.09
N LEU A 889 28.21 34.84 18.04
CA LEU A 889 28.09 33.99 19.23
C LEU A 889 29.45 33.57 19.80
N LEU A 890 30.45 33.32 18.95
CA LEU A 890 31.80 32.87 19.33
C LEU A 890 32.72 34.01 19.79
N ARG A 891 32.46 35.26 19.38
CA ARG A 891 33.21 36.42 19.88
C ARG A 891 33.08 36.51 21.42
N ASN A 892 34.22 36.51 22.10
CA ASN A 892 34.35 36.55 23.57
C ASN A 892 33.78 35.33 24.32
N VAL A 893 33.71 34.16 23.66
CA VAL A 893 33.31 32.89 24.30
C VAL A 893 34.50 32.20 24.96
N GLN A 894 34.31 31.75 26.20
CA GLN A 894 35.28 30.89 26.87
C GLN A 894 35.21 29.47 26.28
N LYS A 895 36.30 28.70 26.39
CA LYS A 895 36.37 27.37 25.77
C LYS A 895 35.26 26.43 26.26
N GLU A 896 34.83 26.60 27.51
CA GLU A 896 33.78 25.83 28.16
C GLU A 896 32.37 26.11 27.59
N ASP A 897 32.18 27.29 26.99
CA ASP A 897 30.91 27.74 26.41
C ASP A 897 30.82 27.46 24.90
N PHE A 898 31.87 26.92 24.29
CA PHE A 898 31.93 26.63 22.85
C PHE A 898 30.82 25.67 22.41
N PHE A 899 30.60 24.61 23.19
CA PHE A 899 29.55 23.62 22.92
C PHE A 899 28.15 24.25 22.91
N GLU A 900 27.87 25.14 23.87
CA GLU A 900 26.62 25.91 23.91
C GLU A 900 26.49 26.79 22.67
N ALA A 901 27.55 27.51 22.27
CA ALA A 901 27.54 28.39 21.11
C ALA A 901 27.33 27.63 19.79
N ALA A 902 27.98 26.47 19.62
CA ALA A 902 27.84 25.62 18.44
C ALA A 902 26.41 25.10 18.28
N TRP A 903 25.82 24.51 19.33
CA TRP A 903 24.43 24.03 19.29
C TRP A 903 23.41 25.16 19.19
N THR A 904 23.69 26.33 19.76
CA THR A 904 22.84 27.51 19.63
C THR A 904 22.78 27.98 18.17
N SER A 905 23.92 28.00 17.49
CA SER A 905 24.02 28.32 16.05
C SER A 905 23.32 27.27 15.20
N ALA A 906 23.57 25.99 15.49
CA ALA A 906 22.93 24.87 14.80
C ALA A 906 21.40 24.94 14.91
N SER A 907 20.86 25.26 16.09
CA SER A 907 19.40 25.40 16.29
C SER A 907 18.77 26.49 15.42
N VAL A 908 19.50 27.58 15.12
CA VAL A 908 19.05 28.61 14.16
C VAL A 908 19.00 28.02 12.75
N TYR A 909 20.03 27.25 12.39
CA TYR A 909 20.14 26.63 11.08
C TYR A 909 19.01 25.60 10.82
N LEU A 910 18.75 24.71 11.79
CA LEU A 910 17.69 23.69 11.71
C LEU A 910 16.30 24.33 11.53
N GLY A 911 16.07 25.48 12.17
CA GLY A 911 14.80 26.20 12.05
C GLY A 911 14.65 27.04 10.77
N GLY A 912 15.74 27.37 10.08
CA GLY A 912 15.72 28.29 8.92
C GLY A 912 15.77 27.58 7.57
N ALA A 913 16.51 26.47 7.47
CA ALA A 913 16.78 25.79 6.21
C ALA A 913 15.53 25.16 5.57
N GLU A 914 14.62 24.61 6.39
CA GLU A 914 13.44 23.87 5.89
C GLU A 914 12.21 24.76 5.68
N THR A 915 12.00 25.77 6.52
CA THR A 915 10.73 26.52 6.55
C THR A 915 10.57 27.48 5.39
N THR A 916 11.68 28.08 4.94
CA THR A 916 11.65 29.08 3.87
C THR A 916 11.40 28.42 2.51
N SER A 917 12.01 27.24 2.26
CA SER A 917 11.76 26.48 1.04
C SER A 917 10.31 26.01 0.92
N GLY A 918 9.71 25.54 2.03
CA GLY A 918 8.30 25.15 2.05
C GLY A 918 7.35 26.33 1.77
N GLN A 919 7.66 27.52 2.30
CA GLN A 919 6.88 28.72 2.03
C GLN A 919 7.01 29.22 0.58
N LEU A 920 8.18 29.07 -0.05
CA LEU A 920 8.38 29.34 -1.48
C LEU A 920 7.60 28.35 -2.36
N ALA A 921 7.51 27.09 -1.94
CA ALA A 921 6.68 26.10 -2.63
C ALA A 921 5.18 26.47 -2.57
N TRP A 922 4.67 26.90 -1.41
CA TRP A 922 3.31 27.45 -1.29
C TRP A 922 3.10 28.69 -2.16
N PHE A 923 4.11 29.56 -2.27
CA PHE A 923 4.09 30.71 -3.15
C PHE A 923 3.93 30.31 -4.64
N MET A 924 4.70 29.33 -5.12
CA MET A 924 4.56 28.82 -6.49
C MET A 924 3.15 28.29 -6.74
N GLN A 925 2.60 27.52 -5.80
CA GLN A 925 1.23 27.02 -5.89
C GLN A 925 0.20 28.16 -5.94
N ALA A 926 0.41 29.23 -5.15
CA ALA A 926 -0.44 30.41 -5.20
C ALA A 926 -0.38 31.13 -6.56
N MET A 927 0.82 31.23 -7.17
CA MET A 927 0.97 31.90 -8.47
C MET A 927 0.25 31.16 -9.61
N ILE A 928 0.17 29.83 -9.52
CA ILE A 928 -0.60 28.98 -10.44
C ILE A 928 -2.11 29.17 -10.24
N LEU A 929 -2.57 29.16 -8.98
CA LEU A 929 -3.99 29.24 -8.64
C LEU A 929 -4.58 30.64 -8.82
N TYR A 930 -3.75 31.69 -8.70
CA TYR A 930 -4.18 33.09 -8.69
C TYR A 930 -3.36 33.94 -9.69
N PRO A 931 -3.42 33.65 -11.00
CA PRO A 931 -2.60 34.31 -12.01
C PRO A 931 -2.85 35.82 -12.10
N GLU A 932 -4.06 36.29 -11.80
CA GLU A 932 -4.35 37.74 -11.76
C GLU A 932 -3.57 38.46 -10.65
N THR A 933 -3.34 37.78 -9.51
CA THR A 933 -2.52 38.35 -8.42
C THR A 933 -1.05 38.41 -8.81
N GLN A 934 -0.56 37.41 -9.56
CA GLN A 934 0.78 37.41 -10.16
C GLN A 934 0.96 38.61 -11.11
N ARG A 935 -0.01 38.84 -11.99
CA ARG A 935 -0.02 39.94 -12.97
C ARG A 935 0.06 41.32 -12.30
N LEU A 936 -0.73 41.55 -11.25
CA LEU A 936 -0.72 42.82 -10.52
C LEU A 936 0.61 43.07 -9.78
N ALA A 937 1.24 42.02 -9.23
CA ALA A 937 2.56 42.13 -8.63
C ALA A 937 3.64 42.46 -9.66
N GLN A 938 3.57 41.82 -10.83
CA GLN A 938 4.44 42.10 -11.96
C GLN A 938 4.30 43.55 -12.44
N GLU A 939 3.09 44.11 -12.53
CA GLU A 939 2.88 45.52 -12.87
C GLU A 939 3.51 46.49 -11.86
N GLU A 940 3.44 46.18 -10.56
CA GLU A 940 4.12 46.97 -9.53
C GLU A 940 5.64 46.93 -9.71
N LEU A 941 6.22 45.75 -9.94
CA LEU A 941 7.65 45.57 -10.18
C LEU A 941 8.09 46.29 -11.46
N ASP A 942 7.31 46.23 -12.54
CA ASP A 942 7.62 46.91 -13.79
C ASP A 942 7.62 48.45 -13.61
N ARG A 943 6.72 48.98 -12.77
CA ARG A 943 6.64 50.42 -12.47
C ARG A 943 7.79 50.93 -11.60
N VAL A 944 8.23 50.14 -10.63
CA VAL A 944 9.19 50.57 -9.60
C VAL A 944 10.64 50.18 -9.96
N VAL A 945 10.82 48.94 -10.40
CA VAL A 945 12.15 48.36 -10.69
C VAL A 945 12.51 48.55 -12.16
N GLY A 946 11.56 48.32 -13.06
CA GLY A 946 11.77 48.31 -14.51
C GLY A 946 12.48 47.04 -15.01
N PRO A 947 12.68 46.87 -16.33
CA PRO A 947 13.09 45.59 -16.93
C PRO A 947 14.61 45.37 -17.00
N TYR A 948 15.44 46.35 -16.64
CA TYR A 948 16.90 46.33 -16.90
C TYR A 948 17.77 46.16 -15.64
N ARG A 949 17.16 45.99 -14.46
CA ARG A 949 17.86 45.71 -13.21
C ARG A 949 17.05 44.77 -12.34
N LEU A 950 17.73 44.00 -11.49
CA LEU A 950 17.06 43.16 -10.51
C LEU A 950 16.48 44.02 -9.36
N PRO A 951 15.41 43.55 -8.68
CA PRO A 951 14.92 44.17 -7.44
C PRO A 951 16.02 44.19 -6.36
N THR A 952 15.99 45.17 -5.47
CA THR A 952 16.87 45.22 -4.29
C THR A 952 16.09 45.57 -3.03
N PHE A 953 16.73 45.50 -1.85
CA PHE A 953 16.09 45.95 -0.61
C PHE A 953 15.80 47.46 -0.57
N ASP A 954 16.43 48.28 -1.43
CA ASP A 954 16.11 49.71 -1.54
C ASP A 954 14.72 49.95 -2.16
N ASP A 955 14.20 48.97 -2.91
CA ASP A 955 12.87 49.02 -3.49
C ASP A 955 11.77 48.68 -2.47
N PHE A 956 12.13 48.18 -1.27
CA PHE A 956 11.19 47.62 -0.29
C PHE A 956 10.01 48.56 0.00
N ASP A 957 10.28 49.81 0.40
CA ASP A 957 9.25 50.79 0.76
C ASP A 957 8.34 51.20 -0.41
N HIS A 958 8.75 50.93 -1.65
CA HIS A 958 8.03 51.25 -2.87
C HIS A 958 7.26 50.06 -3.47
N LEU A 959 7.38 48.87 -2.87
CA LEU A 959 6.72 47.63 -3.30
C LEU A 959 5.66 47.13 -2.29
N PRO A 960 4.62 47.95 -1.98
CA PRO A 960 3.61 47.59 -0.98
C PRO A 960 2.79 46.34 -1.36
N PHE A 961 2.58 46.07 -2.66
CA PHE A 961 1.86 44.87 -3.10
C PHE A 961 2.68 43.60 -2.84
N ILE A 962 3.99 43.63 -3.14
CA ILE A 962 4.89 42.50 -2.81
C ILE A 962 4.96 42.28 -1.30
N GLN A 963 5.08 43.34 -0.50
CA GLN A 963 5.07 43.22 0.96
C GLN A 963 3.78 42.57 1.48
N ALA A 964 2.62 42.98 0.94
CA ALA A 964 1.35 42.39 1.32
C ALA A 964 1.24 40.92 0.88
N MET A 965 1.79 40.57 -0.28
CA MET A 965 1.84 39.19 -0.77
C MET A 965 2.63 38.27 0.16
N VAL A 966 3.77 38.73 0.68
CA VAL A 966 4.57 37.97 1.67
C VAL A 966 3.76 37.71 2.94
N LYS A 967 3.02 38.71 3.44
CA LYS A 967 2.16 38.52 4.62
C LYS A 967 0.98 37.58 4.32
N GLU A 968 0.40 37.71 3.13
CA GLU A 968 -0.76 36.92 2.73
C GLU A 968 -0.40 35.46 2.49
N ILE A 969 0.76 35.14 1.92
CA ILE A 969 1.18 33.74 1.73
C ILE A 969 1.36 33.03 3.07
N MET A 970 1.94 33.73 4.05
CA MET A 970 2.07 33.23 5.43
C MET A 970 0.68 33.07 6.08
N ARG A 971 -0.27 33.99 5.85
CA ARG A 971 -1.65 33.90 6.37
C ARG A 971 -2.43 32.75 5.74
N TRP A 972 -2.31 32.57 4.43
CA TRP A 972 -3.03 31.58 3.63
C TRP A 972 -2.54 30.16 3.94
N ARG A 973 -1.22 29.95 3.82
CA ARG A 973 -0.56 28.65 3.99
C ARG A 973 0.77 28.81 4.73
N GLY A 974 0.67 29.07 6.04
CA GLY A 974 1.83 29.05 6.92
C GLY A 974 2.36 27.63 7.14
N GLU A 975 3.66 27.46 6.95
CA GLU A 975 4.45 26.21 7.02
C GLU A 975 4.14 25.37 8.28
N TYR A 976 3.98 25.97 9.45
CA TYR A 976 3.64 25.21 10.65
C TYR A 976 2.13 25.21 10.88
N LEU A 977 1.50 24.03 10.77
CA LEU A 977 0.14 23.73 11.28
C LEU A 977 -0.04 24.16 12.73
N ILE A 978 1.06 24.16 13.47
CA ILE A 978 1.19 24.49 14.87
C ILE A 978 2.42 25.40 14.98
N GLY A 979 2.35 26.64 14.46
CA GLY A 979 3.40 27.68 14.50
C GLY A 979 4.57 27.41 15.45
N SER A 980 5.59 26.64 15.03
CA SER A 980 6.74 26.17 15.83
C SER A 980 6.45 25.77 17.30
N LEU A 981 5.42 24.94 17.54
CA LEU A 981 4.83 24.57 18.84
C LEU A 981 4.07 25.73 19.50
N LYS A 982 2.78 25.89 19.17
CA LYS A 982 1.80 26.52 20.06
C LYS A 982 1.48 25.48 21.14
N MET A 983 2.25 25.57 22.22
CA MET A 983 1.80 26.07 23.51
C MET A 983 1.09 24.95 24.21
N ILE A 984 1.81 24.24 25.07
CA ILE A 984 1.20 23.16 25.79
C ILE A 984 0.96 23.66 27.28
N ILE A 985 -0.26 24.06 27.80
CA ILE A 985 -0.73 24.25 29.24
C ILE A 985 -1.78 23.36 30.01
N MET A 986 -1.36 22.72 31.15
CA MET A 986 -1.98 21.63 31.95
C MET A 986 -1.88 22.02 33.41
N LYS A 987 -2.97 21.82 34.14
CA LYS A 987 -3.07 21.98 35.59
C LYS A 987 -3.36 20.60 36.20
N ASP A 988 -2.56 20.18 37.18
CA ASP A 988 -2.98 19.15 38.14
C ASP A 988 -3.96 19.78 39.14
N ILE A 989 -5.15 19.18 39.30
CA ILE A 989 -6.07 19.50 40.41
C ILE A 989 -5.75 18.52 41.55
N SER A 990 -4.62 18.73 42.22
CA SER A 990 -4.46 18.29 43.62
C SER A 990 -3.39 19.12 44.32
N CYS A 991 -3.81 19.79 45.38
CA CYS A 991 -3.00 20.53 46.37
C CYS A 991 -2.33 21.86 45.98
N LEU A 992 -2.61 22.85 46.84
CA LEU A 992 -1.98 24.15 46.95
C LEU A 992 -0.46 24.04 47.13
N ARG A 993 0.30 24.92 46.45
CA ARG A 993 1.76 25.18 46.56
C ARG A 993 2.72 24.24 45.81
N THR A 994 2.83 24.40 44.48
CA THR A 994 4.11 24.31 43.74
C THR A 994 3.94 24.93 42.35
N ARG A 995 4.96 25.67 41.89
CA ARG A 995 4.97 26.44 40.63
C ARG A 995 5.56 25.59 39.48
N SER A 996 4.73 25.06 38.58
CA SER A 996 5.00 24.86 37.12
C SER A 996 3.82 24.12 36.47
N VAL A 997 3.36 24.54 35.27
CA VAL A 997 2.01 24.22 34.72
C VAL A 997 2.09 24.17 33.18
N THR A 998 1.92 23.02 32.46
CA THR A 998 2.07 22.98 30.96
C THR A 998 1.55 21.71 30.12
N ARG A 999 0.35 21.60 29.39
CA ARG A 999 -0.14 21.10 28.03
C ARG A 999 -1.54 21.66 27.37
N THR A 1000 -1.59 22.35 26.17
CA THR A 1000 -2.56 23.22 25.38
C THR A 1000 -2.31 23.05 23.81
N PHE A 1001 -3.17 23.46 22.85
CA PHE A 1001 -2.97 23.51 21.36
C PHE A 1001 -3.56 24.80 20.76
N GLY A 1002 -3.35 25.15 19.48
CA GLY A 1002 -4.20 26.16 18.80
C GLY A 1002 -3.68 26.75 17.49
N ARG A 1003 -4.45 26.64 16.39
CA ARG A 1003 -4.27 27.44 15.16
C ARG A 1003 -5.64 27.92 14.64
N TYR A 1004 -5.66 29.15 14.17
CA TYR A 1004 -6.71 29.71 13.31
C TYR A 1004 -6.25 29.53 11.85
N ILE A 1005 -6.89 28.65 11.08
CA ILE A 1005 -6.72 28.60 9.62
C ILE A 1005 -7.90 29.34 9.01
N SER A 1006 -7.62 30.48 8.38
CA SER A 1006 -8.62 31.20 7.63
C SER A 1006 -8.86 30.47 6.31
N THR A 1007 -10.06 29.94 6.11
CA THR A 1007 -10.56 29.29 4.88
C THR A 1007 -10.76 30.25 3.71
N ARG A 1008 -10.17 31.45 3.77
CA ARG A 1008 -10.35 32.51 2.78
C ARG A 1008 -9.39 32.32 1.59
N THR A 1009 -9.93 32.50 0.40
CA THR A 1009 -9.22 32.55 -0.89
C THR A 1009 -8.09 33.58 -0.87
N PHE A 1010 -6.99 33.31 -1.57
CA PHE A 1010 -5.89 34.25 -1.76
C PHE A 1010 -6.30 35.24 -2.87
N THR A 1011 -6.79 36.42 -2.52
CA THR A 1011 -7.34 37.38 -3.50
C THR A 1011 -6.73 38.77 -3.35
N ALA A 1012 -6.45 39.43 -4.47
CA ALA A 1012 -5.91 40.79 -4.55
C ALA A 1012 -6.74 41.86 -3.79
N THR A 1013 -8.03 41.64 -3.59
CA THR A 1013 -8.93 42.52 -2.82
C THR A 1013 -8.65 42.55 -1.31
N MET A 1014 -7.75 41.70 -0.79
CA MET A 1014 -7.41 41.64 0.64
C MET A 1014 -6.34 42.65 1.08
N LEU A 1015 -5.81 43.50 0.20
CA LEU A 1015 -4.87 44.58 0.55
C LEU A 1015 -5.41 45.56 1.61
N ASN A 1016 -6.71 45.56 1.85
CA ASN A 1016 -7.37 46.23 2.99
C ASN A 1016 -7.42 45.32 4.23
N ILE A 1017 -6.30 44.69 4.61
CA ILE A 1017 -6.23 43.97 5.90
C ILE A 1017 -6.34 45.04 6.99
N SER A 1018 -7.52 45.16 7.58
CA SER A 1018 -7.65 45.70 8.93
C SER A 1018 -6.68 44.89 9.80
N ILE A 1019 -5.56 45.49 10.21
CA ILE A 1019 -4.52 44.83 10.99
C ILE A 1019 -5.24 44.18 12.16
N LEU A 1020 -5.27 42.84 12.18
CA LEU A 1020 -5.70 42.11 13.36
C LEU A 1020 -4.83 42.62 14.51
N GLY A 1021 -5.44 43.30 15.47
CA GLY A 1021 -4.74 43.77 16.67
C GLY A 1021 -4.04 42.58 17.34
N ASP A 1022 -2.95 42.86 18.08
CA ASP A 1022 -2.12 41.84 18.74
C ASP A 1022 -1.32 40.89 17.80
N THR A 1023 -1.04 41.31 16.55
CA THR A 1023 -0.18 40.54 15.60
C THR A 1023 1.24 41.08 15.42
N ARG A 1024 1.67 42.07 16.22
CA ARG A 1024 3.00 42.71 16.16
C ARG A 1024 3.39 43.16 14.73
N ASP A 1025 2.44 43.76 14.03
CA ASP A 1025 2.58 44.30 12.66
C ASP A 1025 2.83 43.26 11.54
N GLU A 1026 2.83 41.96 11.89
CA GLU A 1026 2.98 40.87 10.92
C GLU A 1026 1.67 40.60 10.13
N GLY A 1027 0.50 40.98 10.67
CA GLY A 1027 -0.80 40.72 10.05
C GLY A 1027 -1.27 39.25 10.11
N HIS A 1028 -0.42 38.36 10.66
CA HIS A 1028 -0.69 36.95 10.85
C HIS A 1028 0.03 36.42 12.12
N VAL A 1029 -0.24 35.16 12.51
CA VAL A 1029 0.29 34.56 13.75
C VAL A 1029 1.10 33.29 13.54
N THR A 1030 1.67 33.10 12.34
CA THR A 1030 2.49 31.93 11.98
C THR A 1030 3.82 31.86 12.71
N TYR A 1031 4.43 33.02 13.02
CA TYR A 1031 5.66 33.10 13.80
C TYR A 1031 5.50 32.81 15.30
N GLY A 1032 4.28 32.53 15.77
CA GLY A 1032 4.01 32.27 17.18
C GLY A 1032 3.83 33.54 18.02
N PHE A 1033 3.89 33.39 19.34
CA PHE A 1033 3.49 34.42 20.31
C PHE A 1033 4.49 34.51 21.47
N GLY A 1034 4.44 35.61 22.22
CA GLY A 1034 5.10 35.77 23.51
C GLY A 1034 6.61 35.64 23.45
N LYS A 1035 7.19 35.02 24.48
CA LYS A 1035 8.64 34.76 24.59
C LYS A 1035 9.16 33.71 23.60
N ARG A 1036 8.25 32.92 23.02
CA ARG A 1036 8.55 31.83 22.08
C ARG A 1036 8.32 32.23 20.62
N ILE A 1037 7.97 33.49 20.34
CA ILE A 1037 7.87 34.00 18.96
C ILE A 1037 9.18 33.73 18.20
N CYS A 1038 9.07 33.40 16.91
CA CYS A 1038 10.21 33.18 16.03
C CYS A 1038 11.18 34.35 16.09
N VAL A 1039 12.45 34.04 16.36
CA VAL A 1039 13.53 35.01 16.46
C VAL A 1039 13.99 35.51 15.09
N ALA A 1040 13.92 34.63 14.09
CA ALA A 1040 14.40 34.88 12.74
C ALA A 1040 13.32 35.48 11.83
N ARG A 1041 12.15 35.88 12.36
CA ARG A 1041 11.02 36.35 11.54
C ARG A 1041 11.38 37.50 10.60
N HIS A 1042 12.26 38.41 11.02
CA HIS A 1042 12.71 39.52 10.18
C HIS A 1042 13.56 39.02 9.02
N VAL A 1043 14.52 38.11 9.28
CA VAL A 1043 15.33 37.48 8.24
C VAL A 1043 14.44 36.68 7.28
N ALA A 1044 13.50 35.90 7.79
CA ALA A 1044 12.56 35.11 6.99
C ALA A 1044 11.69 35.99 6.08
N ASN A 1045 11.09 37.06 6.62
CA ASN A 1045 10.31 38.02 5.83
C ASN A 1045 11.17 38.69 4.75
N ASN A 1046 12.40 39.08 5.08
CA ASN A 1046 13.33 39.68 4.12
C ASN A 1046 13.70 38.69 3.00
N SER A 1047 13.95 37.41 3.33
CA SER A 1047 14.26 36.36 2.35
C SER A 1047 13.08 36.12 1.43
N LEU A 1048 11.88 35.95 1.98
CA LEU A 1048 10.67 35.73 1.21
C LEU A 1048 10.38 36.93 0.29
N PHE A 1049 10.51 38.15 0.81
CA PHE A 1049 10.35 39.37 0.02
C PHE A 1049 11.27 39.37 -1.21
N ILE A 1050 12.58 39.20 -1.01
CA ILE A 1050 13.54 39.34 -2.11
C ILE A 1050 13.45 38.15 -3.08
N HIS A 1051 13.26 36.92 -2.59
CA HIS A 1051 13.05 35.75 -3.44
C HIS A 1051 11.80 35.89 -4.30
N ILE A 1052 10.66 36.30 -3.70
CA ILE A 1052 9.40 36.48 -4.42
C ILE A 1052 9.51 37.63 -5.44
N ALA A 1053 10.13 38.76 -5.07
CA ALA A 1053 10.35 39.87 -5.98
C ALA A 1053 11.17 39.43 -7.20
N PHE A 1054 12.24 38.66 -7.01
CA PHE A 1054 13.08 38.15 -8.11
C PHE A 1054 12.31 37.19 -9.01
N LEU A 1055 11.62 36.21 -8.42
CA LEU A 1055 10.84 35.23 -9.17
C LEU A 1055 9.78 35.92 -10.03
N LEU A 1056 9.02 36.88 -9.46
CA LEU A 1056 7.99 37.61 -10.19
C LEU A 1056 8.55 38.60 -11.21
N TRP A 1057 9.70 39.21 -10.92
CA TRP A 1057 10.35 40.12 -11.87
C TRP A 1057 10.81 39.38 -13.12
N ALA A 1058 11.30 38.14 -12.98
CA ALA A 1058 11.93 37.38 -14.05
C ALA A 1058 11.03 36.35 -14.73
N LEU A 1059 10.07 35.74 -14.03
CA LEU A 1059 9.39 34.52 -14.47
C LEU A 1059 7.87 34.72 -14.62
N ASN A 1060 7.32 34.05 -15.63
CA ASN A 1060 5.90 33.74 -15.75
C ASN A 1060 5.69 32.33 -15.21
N ILE A 1061 4.85 32.21 -14.19
CA ILE A 1061 4.53 30.95 -13.53
C ILE A 1061 3.10 30.59 -13.90
N SER A 1062 2.89 29.45 -14.53
CA SER A 1062 1.55 29.04 -14.98
C SER A 1062 1.30 27.58 -14.72
N ALA A 1063 0.01 27.22 -14.67
CA ALA A 1063 -0.40 25.82 -14.68
C ALA A 1063 0.15 25.15 -15.93
N GLU A 1064 0.61 23.92 -15.79
CA GLU A 1064 0.86 23.08 -16.95
C GLU A 1064 -0.44 22.87 -17.72
N ILE A 1065 -0.35 22.86 -19.05
CA ILE A 1065 -1.49 22.58 -19.91
C ILE A 1065 -1.38 21.12 -20.31
N ASP A 1066 -2.39 20.33 -19.96
CA ASP A 1066 -2.44 18.91 -20.33
C ASP A 1066 -2.67 18.74 -21.85
N ALA A 1067 -2.54 17.51 -22.34
CA ALA A 1067 -2.73 17.17 -23.75
C ALA A 1067 -4.13 17.53 -24.29
N ASP A 1068 -5.11 17.70 -23.40
CA ASP A 1068 -6.49 18.07 -23.72
C ASP A 1068 -6.71 19.60 -23.68
N GLY A 1069 -5.67 20.39 -23.39
CA GLY A 1069 -5.73 21.85 -23.32
C GLY A 1069 -6.23 22.41 -21.99
N ASN A 1070 -6.43 21.59 -20.96
CA ASN A 1070 -6.86 22.04 -19.63
C ASN A 1070 -5.67 22.42 -18.75
N ARG A 1071 -5.91 23.37 -17.84
CA ARG A 1071 -4.92 23.78 -16.83
C ARG A 1071 -4.87 22.74 -15.70
N ASN A 1072 -3.72 22.11 -15.52
CA ASN A 1072 -3.44 21.25 -14.37
C ASN A 1072 -3.24 22.12 -13.12
N LEU A 1073 -4.31 22.30 -12.33
CA LEU A 1073 -4.29 23.12 -11.13
C LEU A 1073 -4.02 22.27 -9.88
N PRO A 1074 -2.99 22.59 -9.08
CA PRO A 1074 -2.67 21.83 -7.89
C PRO A 1074 -3.73 22.07 -6.80
N ASP A 1075 -4.13 21.02 -6.07
CA ASP A 1075 -5.15 21.16 -5.01
C ASP A 1075 -4.63 22.05 -3.88
N SER A 1076 -5.33 23.17 -3.67
CA SER A 1076 -5.01 24.15 -2.63
C SER A 1076 -5.05 23.59 -1.19
N LEU A 1077 -5.74 22.47 -0.94
CA LEU A 1077 -5.94 21.86 0.38
C LEU A 1077 -5.04 20.66 0.66
N GLN A 1078 -4.45 20.06 -0.38
CA GLN A 1078 -3.60 18.87 -0.23
C GLN A 1078 -2.20 19.28 0.22
N CYS A 1079 -1.66 18.60 1.24
CA CYS A 1079 -0.33 18.91 1.77
C CYS A 1079 0.38 17.68 2.33
N LYS A 1080 1.71 17.67 2.28
CA LYS A 1080 2.54 16.69 3.00
C LYS A 1080 2.56 17.07 4.48
N GLU A 1081 2.15 16.12 5.32
CA GLU A 1081 1.96 16.34 6.76
C GLU A 1081 3.19 15.96 7.60
N GLY A 1082 3.32 16.62 8.75
CA GLY A 1082 4.45 16.51 9.66
C GLY A 1082 4.45 17.68 10.65
N LEU A 1083 5.58 17.94 11.32
CA LEU A 1083 5.71 19.18 12.09
C LEU A 1083 5.56 20.42 11.17
N SER A 1084 6.15 20.33 9.98
CA SER A 1084 6.03 21.27 8.87
C SER A 1084 4.99 20.78 7.86
N VAL A 1085 4.30 21.71 7.20
CA VAL A 1085 3.31 21.46 6.15
C VAL A 1085 3.69 22.16 4.87
N ARG A 1086 3.78 21.35 3.82
CA ARG A 1086 4.23 21.74 2.49
C ARG A 1086 3.20 21.29 1.46
N PRO A 1087 3.11 21.94 0.29
CA PRO A 1087 2.28 21.41 -0.78
C PRO A 1087 2.81 20.03 -1.20
N VAL A 1088 1.93 19.16 -1.68
CA VAL A 1088 2.35 17.94 -2.39
C VAL A 1088 3.12 18.36 -3.65
N PRO A 1089 4.20 17.65 -4.07
CA PRO A 1089 4.90 17.98 -5.30
C PRO A 1089 3.93 18.17 -6.48
N PHE A 1090 4.11 19.24 -7.24
CA PHE A 1090 3.26 19.61 -8.37
C PHE A 1090 4.10 20.11 -9.53
N CYS A 1091 3.62 19.90 -10.75
CA CYS A 1091 4.23 20.43 -11.97
C CYS A 1091 3.71 21.84 -12.28
N CYS A 1092 4.55 22.66 -12.89
CA CYS A 1092 4.15 23.97 -13.39
C CYS A 1092 5.03 24.39 -14.57
N ASN A 1093 4.49 25.26 -15.43
CA ASN A 1093 5.25 25.83 -16.52
C ASN A 1093 5.86 27.16 -16.08
N ILE A 1094 7.19 27.21 -16.08
CA ILE A 1094 8.00 28.37 -15.71
C ILE A 1094 8.74 28.85 -16.96
N SER A 1095 8.50 30.09 -17.37
CA SER A 1095 9.19 30.70 -18.51
C SER A 1095 9.70 32.10 -18.16
N ALA A 1096 10.78 32.54 -18.79
CA ALA A 1096 11.22 33.94 -18.65
C ALA A 1096 10.13 34.92 -19.12
N ARG A 1097 9.98 36.05 -18.42
CA ARG A 1097 9.03 37.12 -18.78
C ARG A 1097 9.41 37.86 -20.05
N ASN A 1098 10.70 38.07 -20.25
CA ASN A 1098 11.27 38.69 -21.44
C ASN A 1098 12.61 38.01 -21.79
N PRO A 1099 13.08 38.12 -23.04
CA PRO A 1099 14.33 37.46 -23.47
C PRO A 1099 15.60 38.04 -22.83
N ASP A 1100 15.53 39.27 -22.32
CA ASP A 1100 16.68 39.98 -21.73
C ASP A 1100 16.94 39.58 -20.27
N VAL A 1101 15.98 38.93 -19.59
CA VAL A 1101 16.09 38.45 -18.20
C VAL A 1101 17.39 37.65 -18.00
N ALA A 1102 17.68 36.71 -18.88
CA ALA A 1102 18.85 35.85 -18.76
C ALA A 1102 20.17 36.63 -18.80
N GLN A 1103 20.24 37.72 -19.58
CA GLN A 1103 21.43 38.58 -19.65
C GLN A 1103 21.60 39.39 -18.36
N VAL A 1104 20.51 39.95 -17.82
CA VAL A 1104 20.55 40.70 -16.56
C VAL A 1104 20.97 39.79 -15.40
N VAL A 1105 20.46 38.55 -15.35
CA VAL A 1105 20.85 37.57 -14.32
C VAL A 1105 22.33 37.16 -14.47
N ALA A 1106 22.79 36.91 -15.70
CA ALA A 1106 24.19 36.57 -15.95
C ALA A 1106 25.15 37.71 -15.54
N GLN A 1107 24.79 38.97 -15.84
CA GLN A 1107 25.56 40.13 -15.40
C GLN A 1107 25.58 40.23 -13.87
N ALA A 1108 24.44 40.03 -13.20
CA ALA A 1108 24.36 40.08 -11.75
C ALA A 1108 25.19 38.96 -11.07
N LYS A 1109 25.32 37.78 -11.68
CA LYS A 1109 26.23 36.73 -11.22
C LYS A 1109 27.70 37.18 -11.31
N ALA A 1110 28.08 37.73 -12.46
CA ALA A 1110 29.43 38.24 -12.68
C ALA A 1110 29.79 39.34 -11.67
N ASP A 1111 28.88 40.30 -11.43
CA ASP A 1111 29.06 41.40 -10.49
C ASP A 1111 29.24 40.91 -9.04
N LYS A 1112 28.61 39.78 -8.70
CA LYS A 1112 28.72 39.14 -7.37
C LYS A 1112 29.87 38.13 -7.29
N GLY A 1113 30.61 37.89 -8.37
CA GLY A 1113 31.76 36.99 -8.41
C GLY A 1113 31.40 35.51 -8.30
N ILE A 1114 30.28 35.11 -8.89
CA ILE A 1114 29.70 33.76 -8.81
C ILE A 1114 29.76 33.04 -10.15
#